data_AF-A0A844ZL79-F1
#
_entry.id   AF-A0A844ZL79-F1
#
_cell.length_a   1.000
_cell.length_b   1.000
_cell.length_c   1.000
_cell.angle_alpha   90.00
_cell.angle_beta   90.00
_cell.angle_gamma   90.00
#
_symmetry.space_group_name_H-M   'P 1'
#
loop_
_entity.id
_entity.type
_entity.pdbx_description
1 polymer ?
#
loop_
_entity_poly.entity_id
_entity_poly.type
_entity_poly.pdbx_seq_one_letter_code
_entity_poly.pdbx_strand_id
1 'polypeptide(L)'
;MRKQFHLFLYTRLVPASVLLAMGTSIAAQDSADHASMAMDVAAPSAMTRTVKWSDASAWPSGKVPVAGEEVTIPRGTEMMLDVSPPELRGLTVQGKLTFVDERDLALTTEWIYVPGGELQIGTEASPFQHNATITLTDNVQGEDINTMGDRGIMMLRGTLNMHGNREHTWSKLSATAEAGSTSFTVLDASGWRAGDEIVLASTDFNPRQAERRTVTAVNGNTVTIDAPLEYMHFGEITFGVDERGEVANLTRNIRIQASEDAATNFFGGHIMAMAGSEMYIDSVELSRMGQHLTLARYPIHWHVIGEGHGQYIRNAAIHDTFNRCVTVHGTNNLQVENNVTFNTVGHCFFLEDGIEHGNEFIRNLAIQTKCHPTLDCVPTNLAANGENNYTYANRMTVRQISFSGGATLLPSDNTVSSYWITNPDNSYIDNVAAGSDQNGFWLSLPEHPNGAHLGTEVSLNTWPRRTPLGEFRGNVAHSNFDGFMFDRNINEDNTFGLAGNAFMPRENPADPESDFVETLIEDLTSYKNRNGGLWGRGELHIFRNLKLADNAIGMTHSSGDFGSQRFTSRLVDSLIVGETDNIGNPTTPEEVAYGRSLPKPPIPDFPIRAYEYYDYRDEVVNTTFVNFQDNDRRKTGALSWLLFTSSGVTTASTIEGAEFVNAKPVYFPNIEPRFDNDNRGGVAYRTLSIHDLDGSVTGIADSHIMLHDGENNSVATDDSCEIHPSWNASVCTGDVGRLYLAQRNGRIGAQTAPAEQPIALVRNGTEFHITGNQSTVRAGTEIQVVTERQEVSLSVSEMDQGSWVIFELPSFANAVSGTQQDSMNALRNANETSWFSGEDALWVKLVVTEAPVMPVRPLDMQANITVSR
;
A
#
# COMPACT_ATOMS: atom_id res chain seq x y z
N MET A 1 33.40 14.46 43.01
CA MET A 1 34.06 15.58 43.73
C MET A 1 33.79 16.86 42.93
N ARG A 2 33.22 17.88 43.58
CA ARG A 2 32.75 19.17 43.00
C ARG A 2 33.73 19.85 42.03
N LYS A 3 33.22 20.53 41.00
CA LYS A 3 33.32 22.00 40.85
C LYS A 3 32.49 22.57 39.68
N GLN A 4 31.79 23.66 39.99
CA GLN A 4 30.98 24.55 39.16
C GLN A 4 31.84 25.59 38.41
N PHE A 5 31.13 26.37 37.56
CA PHE A 5 31.40 27.73 37.02
C PHE A 5 31.86 27.76 35.55
N HIS A 6 31.41 28.67 34.66
CA HIS A 6 30.62 29.90 34.77
C HIS A 6 29.98 30.28 33.41
N LEU A 7 28.86 30.98 33.50
CA LEU A 7 28.10 31.76 32.51
C LEU A 7 28.94 32.86 31.80
N PHE A 8 28.67 33.15 30.52
CA PHE A 8 28.85 34.50 29.95
C PHE A 8 27.77 34.80 28.90
N LEU A 9 26.89 35.76 29.24
CA LEU A 9 26.06 36.52 28.31
C LEU A 9 26.91 37.63 27.68
N TYR A 10 26.71 37.90 26.38
CA TYR A 10 26.79 39.26 25.83
C TYR A 10 25.80 39.44 24.68
N THR A 11 24.77 40.23 24.94
CA THR A 11 23.83 40.85 23.99
C THR A 11 24.43 42.09 23.34
N ARG A 12 24.28 42.27 22.02
CA ARG A 12 24.19 43.58 21.35
C ARG A 12 23.33 43.53 20.07
N LEU A 13 22.12 44.09 20.21
CA LEU A 13 21.39 45.04 19.35
C LEU A 13 21.33 44.88 17.81
N VAL A 14 20.07 44.92 17.35
CA VAL A 14 19.44 44.96 16.01
C VAL A 14 19.84 46.23 15.20
N PRO A 15 19.66 46.26 13.86
CA PRO A 15 18.41 46.85 13.34
C PRO A 15 17.77 46.06 12.18
N ALA A 16 16.45 46.22 12.11
CA ALA A 16 15.50 45.58 11.22
C ALA A 16 15.61 46.04 9.76
N SER A 17 15.35 45.13 8.81
CA SER A 17 14.85 45.42 7.44
C SER A 17 14.38 44.13 6.76
N VAL A 18 13.05 43.99 6.62
CA VAL A 18 12.28 43.45 5.47
C VAL A 18 12.73 42.14 4.81
N LEU A 19 11.90 41.09 4.93
CA LEU A 19 11.35 40.35 3.79
C LEU A 19 10.14 39.50 4.24
N LEU A 20 8.95 39.95 3.82
CA LEU A 20 7.71 39.19 3.85
C LEU A 20 7.83 38.01 2.87
N ALA A 21 7.68 36.79 3.38
CA ALA A 21 7.20 35.65 2.61
C ALA A 21 6.12 34.98 3.47
N MET A 22 4.87 35.31 3.18
CA MET A 22 3.71 34.64 3.77
C MET A 22 3.67 33.20 3.24
N GLY A 23 4.01 32.24 4.09
CA GLY A 23 3.57 30.87 3.91
C GLY A 23 2.12 30.80 4.34
N THR A 24 1.22 30.51 3.41
CA THR A 24 -0.17 30.20 3.71
C THR A 24 -0.22 28.79 4.28
N SER A 25 -0.13 28.68 5.60
CA SER A 25 -0.61 27.51 6.34
C SER A 25 -2.12 27.43 6.11
N ILE A 26 -2.55 26.44 5.34
CA ILE A 26 -3.96 26.05 5.27
C ILE A 26 -4.29 25.51 6.66
N ALA A 27 -5.05 26.30 7.42
CA ALA A 27 -5.53 25.91 8.72
C ALA A 27 -6.51 24.74 8.54
N ALA A 28 -6.23 23.62 9.20
CA ALA A 28 -7.24 22.63 9.53
C ALA A 28 -8.41 23.36 10.21
N GLN A 29 -9.65 22.96 9.89
CA GLN A 29 -10.83 23.47 10.59
C GLN A 29 -10.68 23.15 12.08
N ASP A 30 -10.38 24.18 12.87
CA ASP A 30 -10.30 24.12 14.32
C ASP A 30 -11.62 23.57 14.86
N SER A 31 -11.54 22.37 15.43
CA SER A 31 -12.53 21.80 16.33
C SER A 31 -12.48 22.55 17.67
N ALA A 32 -13.07 23.74 17.72
CA ALA A 32 -13.32 24.45 18.98
C ALA A 32 -14.73 25.04 18.99
N ASP A 33 -15.51 24.63 19.99
CA ASP A 33 -16.81 25.15 20.41
C ASP A 33 -18.04 24.84 19.54
N HIS A 34 -18.47 23.57 19.52
CA HIS A 34 -19.87 23.19 19.25
C HIS A 34 -20.61 22.56 20.43
N ALA A 35 -19.99 22.52 21.62
CA ALA A 35 -20.65 22.14 22.86
C ALA A 35 -21.29 23.37 23.55
N SER A 36 -22.41 23.88 23.01
CA SER A 36 -23.51 24.53 23.77
C SER A 36 -24.39 25.44 22.89
N MET A 37 -25.08 24.87 21.91
CA MET A 37 -26.34 25.46 21.45
C MET A 37 -27.48 24.63 22.03
N ALA A 38 -27.91 25.02 23.23
CA ALA A 38 -29.12 24.48 23.84
C ALA A 38 -30.31 24.80 22.93
N MET A 39 -30.78 23.82 22.16
CA MET A 39 -32.17 23.79 21.76
C MET A 39 -32.93 23.01 22.83
N ASP A 40 -34.00 23.62 23.34
CA ASP A 40 -34.92 23.06 24.31
C ASP A 40 -35.27 21.61 23.96
N VAL A 41 -34.90 20.71 24.85
CA VAL A 41 -35.37 19.32 24.86
C VAL A 41 -36.73 19.30 25.55
N ALA A 42 -37.66 18.56 24.92
CA ALA A 42 -39.03 18.27 25.33
C ALA A 42 -40.13 19.24 24.83
N ALA A 43 -40.49 19.11 23.55
CA ALA A 43 -41.87 19.29 23.12
C ALA A 43 -42.54 17.90 23.03
N PRO A 44 -43.83 17.75 23.42
CA PRO A 44 -44.53 16.47 23.38
C PRO A 44 -44.62 15.96 21.94
N SER A 45 -44.90 14.66 21.78
CA SER A 45 -45.25 14.00 20.52
C SER A 45 -46.39 14.75 19.81
N ALA A 46 -46.03 15.79 19.05
CA ALA A 46 -46.96 16.51 18.19
C ALA A 46 -47.41 15.52 17.12
N MET A 47 -48.72 15.43 16.88
CA MET A 47 -49.25 14.62 15.78
C MET A 47 -48.50 14.95 14.49
N THR A 48 -47.82 13.96 13.92
CA THR A 48 -47.16 14.10 12.62
C THR A 48 -48.24 14.38 11.58
N ARG A 49 -48.22 15.57 11.00
CA ARG A 49 -49.10 15.94 9.90
C ARG A 49 -48.50 15.43 8.60
N THR A 50 -49.07 14.37 8.02
CA THR A 50 -48.70 13.90 6.68
C THR A 50 -49.48 14.68 5.61
N VAL A 51 -48.77 15.31 4.67
CA VAL A 51 -49.32 16.15 3.60
C VAL A 51 -48.59 15.90 2.28
N LYS A 52 -49.25 16.19 1.16
CA LYS A 52 -48.66 16.09 -0.18
C LYS A 52 -47.99 17.41 -0.59
N TRP A 53 -46.89 17.32 -1.32
CA TRP A 53 -46.20 18.48 -1.89
C TRP A 53 -47.12 19.28 -2.81
N SER A 54 -47.94 18.57 -3.61
CA SER A 54 -48.91 19.17 -4.52
C SER A 54 -50.08 19.90 -3.84
N ASP A 55 -50.29 19.72 -2.53
CA ASP A 55 -51.36 20.38 -1.79
C ASP A 55 -50.94 21.79 -1.38
N ALA A 56 -51.51 22.80 -2.04
CA ALA A 56 -51.28 24.21 -1.73
C ALA A 56 -51.56 24.57 -0.25
N SER A 57 -52.45 23.84 0.45
CA SER A 57 -52.77 24.05 1.86
C SER A 57 -51.73 23.46 2.84
N ALA A 58 -50.75 22.71 2.31
CA ALA A 58 -49.58 22.26 3.06
C ALA A 58 -48.56 23.39 3.30
N TRP A 59 -48.62 24.45 2.49
CA TRP A 59 -47.63 25.52 2.47
C TRP A 59 -48.12 26.79 3.18
N PRO A 60 -47.26 27.50 3.95
CA PRO A 60 -47.66 28.72 4.67
C PRO A 60 -48.22 29.84 3.78
N SER A 61 -47.78 29.92 2.52
CA SER A 61 -48.26 30.90 1.53
C SER A 61 -49.62 30.54 0.92
N GLY A 62 -50.14 29.34 1.19
CA GLY A 62 -51.31 28.79 0.51
C GLY A 62 -51.07 28.47 -0.98
N LYS A 63 -49.80 28.35 -1.40
CA LYS A 63 -49.37 28.05 -2.76
C LYS A 63 -48.21 27.05 -2.74
N VAL A 64 -48.18 26.15 -3.71
CA VAL A 64 -47.06 25.22 -3.92
C VAL A 64 -45.80 26.02 -4.30
N PRO A 65 -44.60 25.64 -3.81
CA PRO A 65 -43.36 26.32 -4.13
C PRO A 65 -43.10 26.47 -5.63
N VAL A 66 -42.54 27.61 -6.03
CA VAL A 66 -42.18 27.92 -7.42
C VAL A 66 -40.66 27.94 -7.63
N ALA A 67 -40.23 28.06 -8.90
CA ALA A 67 -38.82 28.04 -9.25
C ALA A 67 -38.01 29.13 -8.50
N GLY A 68 -36.85 28.75 -7.98
CA GLY A 68 -35.96 29.63 -7.22
C GLY A 68 -36.41 29.95 -5.79
N GLU A 69 -37.49 29.33 -5.29
CA GLU A 69 -37.85 29.44 -3.87
C GLU A 69 -36.99 28.55 -2.99
N GLU A 70 -36.70 29.03 -1.79
CA GLU A 70 -36.13 28.25 -0.71
C GLU A 70 -37.27 27.69 0.16
N VAL A 71 -37.25 26.39 0.40
CA VAL A 71 -38.37 25.66 0.99
C VAL A 71 -37.95 25.05 2.32
N THR A 72 -38.80 25.17 3.34
CA THR A 72 -38.61 24.50 4.64
C THR A 72 -39.76 23.55 4.93
N ILE A 73 -39.46 22.28 5.21
CA ILE A 73 -40.39 21.30 5.76
C ILE A 73 -40.23 21.32 7.28
N PRO A 74 -41.20 21.86 8.04
CA PRO A 74 -41.05 22.08 9.47
C PRO A 74 -41.17 20.78 10.28
N ARG A 75 -40.66 20.79 11.51
CA ARG A 75 -40.82 19.69 12.49
C ARG A 75 -42.30 19.31 12.64
N GLY A 76 -42.55 18.02 12.84
CA GLY A 76 -43.91 17.48 12.99
C GLY A 76 -44.71 17.40 11.67
N THR A 77 -44.06 17.64 10.53
CA THR A 77 -44.66 17.46 9.19
C THR A 77 -43.93 16.35 8.44
N GLU A 78 -44.70 15.43 7.87
CA GLU A 78 -44.22 14.52 6.83
C GLU A 78 -44.73 15.02 5.49
N MET A 79 -43.81 15.47 4.64
CA MET A 79 -44.09 15.93 3.30
C MET A 79 -43.90 14.77 2.32
N MET A 80 -44.96 14.39 1.64
CA MET A 80 -44.96 13.39 0.57
C MET A 80 -44.68 14.10 -0.76
N LEU A 81 -43.51 13.88 -1.35
CA LEU A 81 -43.17 14.37 -2.68
C LEU A 81 -43.90 13.52 -3.72
N ASP A 82 -45.04 14.01 -4.20
CA ASP A 82 -45.93 13.31 -5.13
C ASP A 82 -45.90 13.86 -6.57
N VAL A 83 -45.16 14.95 -6.77
CA VAL A 83 -44.88 15.61 -8.04
C VAL A 83 -43.44 16.10 -8.04
N SER A 84 -42.78 16.13 -9.20
CA SER A 84 -41.49 16.78 -9.35
C SER A 84 -41.68 18.30 -9.24
N PRO A 85 -41.11 18.97 -8.23
CA PRO A 85 -41.21 20.42 -8.11
C PRO A 85 -40.41 21.12 -9.21
N PRO A 86 -40.68 22.41 -9.48
CA PRO A 86 -39.75 23.23 -10.24
C PRO A 86 -38.40 23.34 -9.51
N GLU A 87 -37.35 23.74 -10.22
CA GLU A 87 -36.00 23.92 -9.65
C GLU A 87 -36.01 24.88 -8.45
N LEU A 88 -35.61 24.39 -7.28
CA LEU A 88 -35.66 25.13 -6.02
C LEU A 88 -34.31 25.78 -5.72
N ARG A 89 -34.31 26.92 -5.05
CA ARG A 89 -33.07 27.53 -4.56
C ARG A 89 -32.44 26.71 -3.43
N GLY A 90 -33.23 26.06 -2.59
CA GLY A 90 -32.72 25.28 -1.47
C GLY A 90 -33.84 24.60 -0.71
N LEU A 91 -33.51 23.52 -0.02
CA LEU A 91 -34.49 22.72 0.72
C LEU A 91 -33.97 22.40 2.12
N THR A 92 -34.66 22.91 3.15
CA THR A 92 -34.42 22.56 4.56
C THR A 92 -35.48 21.56 5.04
N VAL A 93 -35.05 20.40 5.55
CA VAL A 93 -35.91 19.31 6.03
C VAL A 93 -35.73 19.15 7.55
N GLN A 94 -36.56 19.82 8.33
CA GLN A 94 -36.64 19.65 9.79
C GLN A 94 -37.66 18.57 10.21
N GLY A 95 -38.65 18.32 9.37
CA GLY A 95 -39.60 17.21 9.50
C GLY A 95 -39.12 15.98 8.73
N LYS A 96 -40.00 15.38 7.94
CA LYS A 96 -39.67 14.27 7.05
C LYS A 96 -40.05 14.61 5.61
N LEU A 97 -39.20 14.31 4.65
CA LEU A 97 -39.51 14.31 3.23
C LEU A 97 -39.48 12.88 2.71
N THR A 98 -40.60 12.41 2.17
CA THR A 98 -40.76 11.06 1.62
C THR A 98 -41.06 11.13 0.13
N PHE A 99 -40.23 10.53 -0.72
CA PHE A 99 -40.55 10.32 -2.13
C PHE A 99 -41.62 9.23 -2.25
N VAL A 100 -42.75 9.53 -2.89
CA VAL A 100 -43.82 8.54 -3.04
C VAL A 100 -43.52 7.61 -4.22
N ASP A 101 -43.57 6.30 -3.98
CA ASP A 101 -43.24 5.28 -4.98
C ASP A 101 -44.43 4.95 -5.90
N GLU A 102 -44.98 5.98 -6.57
CA GLU A 102 -46.11 5.85 -7.50
C GLU A 102 -45.74 6.22 -8.95
N ARG A 103 -44.59 6.86 -9.15
CA ARG A 103 -44.09 7.37 -10.44
C ARG A 103 -42.63 7.78 -10.33
N ASP A 104 -42.02 8.05 -11.48
CA ASP A 104 -40.72 8.68 -11.54
C ASP A 104 -40.78 10.12 -10.98
N LEU A 105 -39.84 10.47 -10.11
CA LEU A 105 -39.76 11.76 -9.43
C LEU A 105 -38.38 12.38 -9.58
N ALA A 106 -38.35 13.70 -9.74
CA ALA A 106 -37.11 14.47 -9.83
C ALA A 106 -37.17 15.67 -8.88
N LEU A 107 -36.06 15.94 -8.20
CA LEU A 107 -35.85 17.10 -7.35
C LEU A 107 -34.55 17.80 -7.79
N THR A 108 -34.67 19.01 -8.33
CA THR A 108 -33.51 19.85 -8.67
C THR A 108 -33.42 20.99 -7.67
N THR A 109 -32.27 21.14 -7.02
CA THR A 109 -32.04 22.21 -6.04
C THR A 109 -30.56 22.48 -5.83
N GLU A 110 -30.18 23.66 -5.34
CA GLU A 110 -28.77 23.94 -5.00
C GLU A 110 -28.28 23.04 -3.85
N TRP A 111 -29.09 22.87 -2.80
CA TRP A 111 -28.72 22.08 -1.62
C TRP A 111 -29.93 21.52 -0.87
N ILE A 112 -29.70 20.45 -0.13
CA ILE A 112 -30.65 19.88 0.83
C ILE A 112 -30.00 19.85 2.22
N TYR A 113 -30.58 20.57 3.17
CA TYR A 113 -30.12 20.57 4.56
C TYR A 113 -31.12 19.82 5.44
N VAL A 114 -30.66 18.83 6.21
CA VAL A 114 -31.50 17.95 7.05
C VAL A 114 -31.14 18.13 8.54
N PRO A 115 -31.55 19.23 9.19
CA PRO A 115 -31.28 19.47 10.61
C PRO A 115 -32.30 18.77 11.54
N GLY A 116 -31.96 17.57 12.00
CA GLY A 116 -32.82 16.79 12.89
C GLY A 116 -34.06 16.18 12.21
N GLY A 117 -34.13 16.23 10.88
CA GLY A 117 -35.21 15.66 10.08
C GLY A 117 -34.80 14.37 9.36
N GLU A 118 -35.62 13.95 8.39
CA GLU A 118 -35.37 12.73 7.60
C GLU A 118 -35.65 12.98 6.11
N LEU A 119 -34.73 12.55 5.25
CA LEU A 119 -34.95 12.42 3.81
C LEU A 119 -35.05 10.93 3.45
N GLN A 120 -36.21 10.50 2.95
CA GLN A 120 -36.51 9.10 2.64
C GLN A 120 -36.85 8.88 1.16
N ILE A 121 -36.16 7.93 0.52
CA ILE A 121 -36.47 7.39 -0.81
C ILE A 121 -36.47 5.86 -0.74
N GLY A 122 -37.66 5.26 -0.58
CA GLY A 122 -37.77 3.85 -0.22
C GLY A 122 -37.35 3.58 1.22
N THR A 123 -37.47 2.33 1.65
CA THR A 123 -36.93 1.83 2.92
C THR A 123 -36.36 0.43 2.70
N GLU A 124 -35.58 -0.08 3.64
CA GLU A 124 -35.04 -1.45 3.55
C GLU A 124 -36.13 -2.52 3.36
N ALA A 125 -37.28 -2.36 4.03
CA ALA A 125 -38.40 -3.29 3.92
C ALA A 125 -39.24 -3.07 2.65
N SER A 126 -39.16 -1.90 2.03
CA SER A 126 -39.90 -1.53 0.83
C SER A 126 -39.05 -0.62 -0.05
N PRO A 127 -38.08 -1.18 -0.80
CA PRO A 127 -37.21 -0.38 -1.64
C PRO A 127 -38.01 0.34 -2.74
N PHE A 128 -37.55 1.52 -3.15
CA PHE A 128 -38.18 2.35 -4.18
C PHE A 128 -38.13 1.62 -5.53
N GLN A 129 -39.25 1.51 -6.23
CA GLN A 129 -39.38 0.74 -7.47
C GLN A 129 -39.32 1.60 -8.74
N HIS A 130 -39.75 2.86 -8.65
CA HIS A 130 -39.67 3.84 -9.75
C HIS A 130 -38.29 4.52 -9.81
N ASN A 131 -38.11 5.50 -10.71
CA ASN A 131 -36.88 6.30 -10.74
C ASN A 131 -37.00 7.55 -9.85
N ALA A 132 -35.98 7.80 -9.03
CA ALA A 132 -35.86 9.02 -8.24
C ALA A 132 -34.54 9.70 -8.53
N THR A 133 -34.58 10.96 -8.98
CA THR A 133 -33.37 11.72 -9.29
C THR A 133 -33.27 12.99 -8.45
N ILE A 134 -32.17 13.16 -7.74
CA ILE A 134 -31.77 14.44 -7.12
C ILE A 134 -30.65 15.05 -7.97
N THR A 135 -30.86 16.27 -8.47
CA THR A 135 -29.84 17.05 -9.18
C THR A 135 -29.45 18.29 -8.36
N LEU A 136 -28.18 18.36 -7.98
CA LEU A 136 -27.58 19.44 -7.20
C LEU A 136 -26.97 20.50 -8.11
N THR A 137 -27.57 21.69 -8.14
CA THR A 137 -27.11 22.84 -8.93
C THR A 137 -26.15 23.73 -8.15
N ASP A 138 -25.47 24.64 -8.84
CA ASP A 138 -24.53 25.61 -8.27
C ASP A 138 -24.68 26.96 -8.99
N ASN A 139 -25.92 27.46 -9.08
CA ASN A 139 -26.23 28.77 -9.64
C ASN A 139 -25.79 29.90 -8.70
N VAL A 140 -25.66 29.62 -7.39
CA VAL A 140 -25.13 30.57 -6.39
C VAL A 140 -23.85 30.02 -5.78
N GLN A 141 -22.73 30.41 -6.37
CA GLN A 141 -21.41 29.89 -6.00
C GLN A 141 -20.92 30.39 -4.64
N GLY A 142 -20.23 29.51 -3.91
CA GLY A 142 -19.54 29.85 -2.66
C GLY A 142 -20.50 30.05 -1.49
N GLU A 143 -21.68 29.41 -1.56
CA GLU A 143 -22.55 29.31 -0.40
C GLU A 143 -21.93 28.41 0.66
N ASP A 144 -22.31 28.62 1.91
CA ASP A 144 -21.88 27.75 3.01
C ASP A 144 -23.06 27.47 3.94
N ILE A 145 -23.62 26.28 3.79
CA ILE A 145 -24.78 25.84 4.54
C ILE A 145 -24.30 25.21 5.84
N ASN A 146 -24.32 26.01 6.91
CA ASN A 146 -23.95 25.57 8.26
C ASN A 146 -22.56 24.92 8.30
N THR A 147 -21.56 25.60 7.72
CA THR A 147 -20.14 25.20 7.62
C THR A 147 -19.86 23.92 6.82
N MET A 148 -20.88 23.36 6.17
CA MET A 148 -20.78 22.13 5.39
C MET A 148 -20.66 22.40 3.88
N GLY A 149 -20.57 23.68 3.46
CA GLY A 149 -20.43 24.10 2.07
C GLY A 149 -21.75 24.16 1.31
N ASP A 150 -21.66 24.14 -0.01
CA ASP A 150 -22.77 24.19 -0.94
C ASP A 150 -22.85 22.92 -1.81
N ARG A 151 -23.85 22.86 -2.68
CA ARG A 151 -24.04 21.76 -3.63
C ARG A 151 -24.07 20.39 -2.97
N GLY A 152 -24.90 20.21 -1.94
CA GLY A 152 -24.85 18.98 -1.15
C GLY A 152 -26.15 18.57 -0.47
N ILE A 153 -26.14 17.31 -0.01
CA ILE A 153 -27.06 16.81 1.01
C ILE A 153 -26.30 16.82 2.34
N MET A 154 -26.68 17.73 3.21
CA MET A 154 -25.95 18.05 4.42
C MET A 154 -26.84 17.76 5.62
N MET A 155 -26.31 17.02 6.59
CA MET A 155 -27.11 16.55 7.72
C MET A 155 -26.43 16.88 9.03
N LEU A 156 -27.23 17.40 9.96
CA LEU A 156 -26.85 17.59 11.34
C LEU A 156 -27.94 16.97 12.21
N ARG A 157 -27.63 15.85 12.85
CA ARG A 157 -28.62 15.03 13.59
C ARG A 157 -29.79 14.53 12.74
N GLY A 158 -29.68 14.61 11.42
CA GLY A 158 -30.69 14.14 10.47
C GLY A 158 -30.40 12.74 9.96
N THR A 159 -31.42 12.11 9.37
CA THR A 159 -31.34 10.75 8.82
C THR A 159 -31.50 10.78 7.30
N LEU A 160 -30.62 10.06 6.59
CA LEU A 160 -30.76 9.74 5.18
C LEU A 160 -31.13 8.27 5.03
N ASN A 161 -32.27 8.00 4.40
CA ASN A 161 -32.78 6.64 4.20
C ASN A 161 -33.09 6.45 2.71
N MET A 162 -32.27 5.67 2.00
CA MET A 162 -32.38 5.49 0.56
C MET A 162 -32.17 4.04 0.19
N HIS A 163 -33.20 3.40 -0.37
CA HIS A 163 -33.16 1.99 -0.74
C HIS A 163 -33.73 1.80 -2.14
N GLY A 164 -32.85 1.50 -3.09
CA GLY A 164 -33.19 1.20 -4.48
C GLY A 164 -33.40 -0.31 -4.72
N ASN A 165 -33.59 -0.68 -5.98
CA ASN A 165 -34.05 -2.02 -6.37
C ASN A 165 -33.00 -2.94 -7.01
N ARG A 166 -31.69 -2.71 -6.77
CA ARG A 166 -30.60 -3.52 -7.33
C ARG A 166 -29.71 -4.11 -6.25
N GLU A 167 -29.44 -5.41 -6.35
CA GLU A 167 -28.55 -6.13 -5.41
C GLU A 167 -27.31 -6.73 -6.08
N HIS A 168 -27.38 -7.03 -7.39
CA HIS A 168 -26.27 -7.63 -8.14
C HIS A 168 -25.43 -6.57 -8.87
N THR A 169 -24.47 -6.00 -8.15
CA THR A 169 -23.75 -4.80 -8.60
C THR A 169 -22.58 -5.10 -9.54
N TRP A 170 -21.94 -6.26 -9.42
CA TRP A 170 -20.84 -6.66 -10.29
C TRP A 170 -20.69 -8.17 -10.36
N SER A 171 -19.99 -8.63 -11.40
CA SER A 171 -19.68 -10.04 -11.65
C SER A 171 -18.26 -10.17 -12.22
N LYS A 172 -17.79 -11.38 -12.47
CA LYS A 172 -16.59 -11.63 -13.28
C LYS A 172 -16.96 -12.24 -14.62
N LEU A 173 -16.11 -12.03 -15.62
CA LEU A 173 -16.18 -12.76 -16.88
C LEU A 173 -16.17 -14.29 -16.63
N SER A 174 -16.90 -15.04 -17.45
CA SER A 174 -16.87 -16.51 -17.46
C SER A 174 -16.04 -17.10 -18.60
N ALA A 175 -15.64 -16.25 -19.55
CA ALA A 175 -14.69 -16.53 -20.62
C ALA A 175 -14.06 -15.20 -21.08
N THR A 176 -12.87 -15.25 -21.68
CA THR A 176 -12.20 -14.06 -22.22
C THR A 176 -13.09 -13.31 -23.21
N ALA A 177 -13.22 -12.00 -23.01
CA ALA A 177 -13.94 -11.10 -23.90
C ALA A 177 -12.93 -10.45 -24.85
N GLU A 178 -12.90 -10.91 -26.10
CA GLU A 178 -11.94 -10.45 -27.10
C GLU A 178 -12.23 -9.01 -27.55
N ALA A 179 -11.16 -8.26 -27.86
CA ALA A 179 -11.29 -6.97 -28.53
C ALA A 179 -12.11 -7.10 -29.82
N GLY A 180 -13.01 -6.15 -30.07
CA GLY A 180 -13.95 -6.16 -31.18
C GLY A 180 -15.27 -6.91 -30.89
N SER A 181 -15.38 -7.64 -29.77
CA SER A 181 -16.62 -8.35 -29.41
C SER A 181 -17.74 -7.38 -29.05
N THR A 182 -18.98 -7.68 -29.46
CA THR A 182 -20.20 -6.95 -29.08
C THR A 182 -21.07 -7.72 -28.10
N SER A 183 -20.58 -8.85 -27.60
CA SER A 183 -21.20 -9.64 -26.54
C SER A 183 -20.15 -10.43 -25.79
N PHE A 184 -20.38 -10.67 -24.50
CA PHE A 184 -19.53 -11.49 -23.64
C PHE A 184 -20.38 -12.22 -22.59
N THR A 185 -19.76 -13.13 -21.83
CA THR A 185 -20.44 -13.88 -20.77
C THR A 185 -19.83 -13.59 -19.41
N VAL A 186 -20.68 -13.45 -18.40
CA VAL A 186 -20.28 -13.30 -16.99
C VAL A 186 -20.68 -14.54 -16.20
N LEU A 187 -20.28 -14.61 -14.93
CA LEU A 187 -20.69 -15.69 -14.01
C LEU A 187 -22.15 -15.56 -13.59
N ASP A 188 -22.61 -14.33 -13.43
CA ASP A 188 -23.96 -13.99 -13.03
C ASP A 188 -24.32 -12.61 -13.59
N ALA A 189 -25.43 -12.52 -14.33
CA ALA A 189 -25.98 -11.26 -14.83
C ALA A 189 -27.38 -11.00 -14.24
N SER A 190 -27.72 -11.64 -13.12
CA SER A 190 -29.04 -11.57 -12.52
C SER A 190 -29.44 -10.13 -12.23
N GLY A 191 -30.63 -9.74 -12.68
CA GLY A 191 -31.15 -8.39 -12.50
C GLY A 191 -30.57 -7.33 -13.45
N TRP A 192 -29.61 -7.66 -14.31
CA TRP A 192 -29.14 -6.77 -15.37
C TRP A 192 -30.13 -6.76 -16.53
N ARG A 193 -30.24 -5.62 -17.22
CA ARG A 193 -31.22 -5.43 -18.31
C ARG A 193 -30.71 -4.50 -19.40
N ALA A 194 -31.36 -4.56 -20.55
CA ALA A 194 -31.13 -3.59 -21.62
C ALA A 194 -31.34 -2.16 -21.11
N GLY A 195 -30.43 -1.26 -21.47
CA GLY A 195 -30.38 0.13 -21.00
C GLY A 195 -29.47 0.35 -19.78
N ASP A 196 -29.04 -0.71 -19.08
CA ASP A 196 -28.06 -0.56 -18.01
C ASP A 196 -26.69 -0.14 -18.59
N GLU A 197 -26.03 0.79 -17.92
CA GLU A 197 -24.62 1.10 -18.15
C GLU A 197 -23.75 0.17 -17.33
N ILE A 198 -22.72 -0.37 -17.98
CA ILE A 198 -21.74 -1.24 -17.36
C ILE A 198 -20.31 -0.76 -17.63
N VAL A 199 -19.36 -1.27 -16.85
CA VAL A 199 -17.93 -1.09 -17.09
C VAL A 199 -17.21 -2.42 -16.98
N LEU A 200 -16.32 -2.71 -17.94
CA LEU A 200 -15.39 -3.83 -17.84
C LEU A 200 -14.08 -3.28 -17.28
N ALA A 201 -13.56 -3.91 -16.22
CA ALA A 201 -12.27 -3.53 -15.64
C ALA A 201 -11.10 -3.91 -16.56
N SER A 202 -9.98 -3.20 -16.44
CA SER A 202 -8.74 -3.59 -17.13
C SER A 202 -8.25 -4.95 -16.63
N THR A 203 -7.76 -5.81 -17.51
CA THR A 203 -7.05 -7.05 -17.13
C THR A 203 -5.57 -7.00 -17.50
N ASP A 204 -5.03 -5.80 -17.71
CA ASP A 204 -3.63 -5.55 -18.07
C ASP A 204 -3.01 -4.45 -17.19
N PHE A 205 -1.71 -4.14 -17.37
CA PHE A 205 -0.98 -3.16 -16.55
C PHE A 205 -1.49 -1.72 -16.63
N ASN A 206 -2.28 -1.37 -17.65
CA ASN A 206 -2.82 -0.02 -17.81
C ASN A 206 -4.25 0.04 -17.24
N PRO A 207 -4.50 0.75 -16.13
CA PRO A 207 -5.85 0.89 -15.58
C PRO A 207 -6.81 1.63 -16.52
N ARG A 208 -6.29 2.38 -17.51
CA ARG A 208 -7.08 3.11 -18.52
C ARG A 208 -7.65 2.24 -19.65
N GLN A 209 -7.45 0.92 -19.58
CA GLN A 209 -8.12 -0.04 -20.47
C GLN A 209 -9.48 -0.49 -19.93
N ALA A 210 -9.93 0.04 -18.79
CA ALA A 210 -11.32 -0.11 -18.37
C ALA A 210 -12.25 0.65 -19.33
N GLU A 211 -13.37 0.03 -19.74
CA GLU A 211 -14.25 0.62 -20.75
C GLU A 211 -15.74 0.47 -20.40
N ARG A 212 -16.47 1.58 -20.59
CA ARG A 212 -17.91 1.71 -20.32
C ARG A 212 -18.73 1.30 -21.54
N ARG A 213 -19.83 0.58 -21.34
CA ARG A 213 -20.75 0.14 -22.41
C ARG A 213 -22.20 0.20 -21.97
N THR A 214 -23.11 0.32 -22.94
CA THR A 214 -24.55 0.22 -22.71
C THR A 214 -25.03 -1.18 -23.07
N VAL A 215 -25.72 -1.84 -22.15
CA VAL A 215 -26.32 -3.16 -22.40
C VAL A 215 -27.48 -3.01 -23.37
N THR A 216 -27.47 -3.75 -24.48
CA THR A 216 -28.56 -3.78 -25.46
C THR A 216 -29.47 -5.00 -25.29
N ALA A 217 -28.95 -6.10 -24.73
CA ALA A 217 -29.71 -7.29 -24.38
C ALA A 217 -28.99 -8.15 -23.33
N VAL A 218 -29.76 -8.88 -22.52
CA VAL A 218 -29.26 -9.91 -21.61
C VAL A 218 -30.02 -11.22 -21.90
N ASN A 219 -29.30 -12.31 -22.11
CA ASN A 219 -29.86 -13.65 -22.31
C ASN A 219 -29.11 -14.66 -21.43
N GLY A 220 -29.71 -15.04 -20.31
CA GLY A 220 -28.98 -15.76 -19.26
C GLY A 220 -27.84 -14.89 -18.74
N ASN A 221 -26.61 -15.41 -18.76
CA ASN A 221 -25.40 -14.67 -18.38
C ASN A 221 -24.64 -14.07 -19.57
N THR A 222 -25.23 -14.09 -20.77
CA THR A 222 -24.69 -13.42 -21.95
C THR A 222 -25.19 -11.97 -22.01
N VAL A 223 -24.26 -11.03 -22.04
CA VAL A 223 -24.53 -9.59 -22.14
C VAL A 223 -24.17 -9.14 -23.56
N THR A 224 -25.09 -8.46 -24.23
CA THR A 224 -24.85 -7.80 -25.54
C THR A 224 -24.73 -6.29 -25.31
N ILE A 225 -23.77 -5.65 -25.98
CA ILE A 225 -23.43 -4.23 -25.79
C ILE A 225 -23.66 -3.41 -27.08
N ASP A 226 -23.65 -2.11 -26.93
CA ASP A 226 -23.94 -1.11 -27.98
C ASP A 226 -22.77 -0.85 -28.94
N ALA A 227 -21.54 -1.04 -28.49
CA ALA A 227 -20.32 -0.86 -29.27
C ALA A 227 -19.32 -2.00 -29.02
N PRO A 228 -18.50 -2.37 -30.02
CA PRO A 228 -17.46 -3.38 -29.83
C PRO A 228 -16.48 -2.97 -28.74
N LEU A 229 -15.94 -3.94 -28.00
CA LEU A 229 -14.86 -3.71 -27.02
C LEU A 229 -13.59 -3.22 -27.72
N GLU A 230 -12.87 -2.29 -27.10
CA GLU A 230 -11.59 -1.79 -27.63
C GLU A 230 -10.43 -2.71 -27.21
N TYR A 231 -10.51 -3.27 -26.01
CA TYR A 231 -9.48 -4.11 -25.41
C TYR A 231 -9.97 -5.55 -25.23
N MET A 232 -9.01 -6.47 -25.15
CA MET A 232 -9.27 -7.80 -24.62
C MET A 232 -9.37 -7.70 -23.10
N HIS A 233 -10.40 -8.32 -22.53
CA HIS A 233 -10.57 -8.51 -21.10
C HIS A 233 -10.49 -9.99 -20.78
N PHE A 234 -9.46 -10.38 -20.03
CA PHE A 234 -9.15 -11.76 -19.73
C PHE A 234 -10.22 -12.38 -18.85
N GLY A 235 -10.62 -13.61 -19.16
CA GLY A 235 -11.78 -14.24 -18.53
C GLY A 235 -11.54 -15.71 -18.16
N GLU A 236 -10.30 -16.06 -17.85
CA GLU A 236 -9.92 -17.43 -17.47
C GLU A 236 -9.17 -17.50 -16.13
N ILE A 237 -9.18 -18.70 -15.52
CA ILE A 237 -8.33 -19.05 -14.38
C ILE A 237 -7.21 -19.92 -14.93
N THR A 238 -5.98 -19.44 -14.88
CA THR A 238 -4.82 -20.19 -15.40
C THR A 238 -3.77 -20.36 -14.33
N PHE A 239 -3.11 -21.52 -14.34
CA PHE A 239 -2.11 -21.91 -13.33
C PHE A 239 -2.60 -21.87 -11.86
N GLY A 240 -3.91 -21.72 -11.61
CA GLY A 240 -4.50 -21.59 -10.26
C GLY A 240 -4.77 -20.15 -9.81
N VAL A 241 -4.46 -19.15 -10.65
CA VAL A 241 -4.70 -17.72 -10.42
C VAL A 241 -5.98 -17.29 -11.15
N ASP A 242 -6.90 -16.63 -10.44
CA ASP A 242 -8.15 -16.11 -11.01
C ASP A 242 -7.94 -14.66 -11.50
N GLU A 243 -7.65 -14.51 -12.79
CA GLU A 243 -7.46 -13.23 -13.47
C GLU A 243 -8.70 -12.81 -14.30
N ARG A 244 -9.87 -13.40 -14.02
CA ARG A 244 -11.11 -13.06 -14.73
C ARG A 244 -11.52 -11.63 -14.40
N GLY A 245 -11.57 -10.79 -15.44
CA GLY A 245 -11.92 -9.38 -15.32
C GLY A 245 -13.31 -9.16 -14.75
N GLU A 246 -13.42 -8.15 -13.90
CA GLU A 246 -14.66 -7.72 -13.28
C GLU A 246 -15.52 -6.90 -14.26
N VAL A 247 -16.84 -7.08 -14.16
CA VAL A 247 -17.84 -6.31 -14.90
C VAL A 247 -18.81 -5.63 -13.91
N ALA A 248 -18.65 -4.31 -13.85
CA ALA A 248 -19.43 -3.25 -13.22
C ALA A 248 -20.86 -3.02 -13.73
N ASN A 249 -21.95 -3.13 -12.97
CA ASN A 249 -23.22 -2.45 -13.32
C ASN A 249 -23.32 -1.10 -12.59
N LEU A 250 -23.35 -0.01 -13.36
CA LEU A 250 -23.34 1.37 -12.84
C LEU A 250 -24.75 1.95 -12.65
N THR A 251 -25.79 1.32 -13.20
CA THR A 251 -27.15 1.90 -13.21
C THR A 251 -27.93 1.57 -11.95
N ARG A 252 -28.47 2.59 -11.27
CA ARG A 252 -29.46 2.44 -10.19
C ARG A 252 -30.71 3.28 -10.46
N ASN A 253 -31.81 2.94 -9.81
CA ASN A 253 -33.08 3.67 -9.97
C ASN A 253 -33.16 4.93 -9.09
N ILE A 254 -32.38 4.99 -8.01
CA ILE A 254 -32.17 6.22 -7.23
C ILE A 254 -30.85 6.83 -7.67
N ARG A 255 -30.87 8.06 -8.19
CA ARG A 255 -29.69 8.78 -8.67
C ARG A 255 -29.53 10.11 -7.97
N ILE A 256 -28.30 10.37 -7.51
CA ILE A 256 -27.87 11.66 -6.96
C ILE A 256 -26.71 12.15 -7.81
N GLN A 257 -26.82 13.37 -8.30
CA GLN A 257 -25.82 13.93 -9.19
C GLN A 257 -25.70 15.43 -9.06
N ALA A 258 -24.53 15.97 -9.38
CA ALA A 258 -24.43 17.38 -9.75
C ALA A 258 -24.99 17.64 -11.15
N SER A 259 -25.40 18.88 -11.42
CA SER A 259 -25.65 19.35 -12.79
C SER A 259 -24.39 19.29 -13.67
N GLU A 260 -24.58 19.29 -14.99
CA GLU A 260 -23.53 18.99 -15.99
C GLU A 260 -22.31 19.94 -15.96
N ASP A 261 -22.47 21.15 -15.45
CA ASP A 261 -21.36 22.11 -15.27
C ASP A 261 -20.23 21.55 -14.39
N ALA A 262 -20.55 20.65 -13.45
CA ALA A 262 -19.59 20.01 -12.55
C ALA A 262 -18.48 19.25 -13.30
N ALA A 263 -18.79 18.69 -14.48
CA ALA A 263 -17.81 17.98 -15.30
C ALA A 263 -16.76 18.91 -15.91
N THR A 264 -17.03 20.21 -15.98
CA THR A 264 -16.11 21.21 -16.55
C THR A 264 -15.21 21.84 -15.50
N ASN A 265 -15.77 22.16 -14.32
CA ASN A 265 -15.03 22.83 -13.24
C ASN A 265 -14.54 21.87 -12.14
N PHE A 266 -14.92 20.59 -12.20
CA PHE A 266 -14.62 19.55 -11.20
C PHE A 266 -15.18 19.85 -9.80
N PHE A 267 -16.26 20.64 -9.74
CA PHE A 267 -16.95 21.00 -8.51
C PHE A 267 -18.27 20.23 -8.40
N GLY A 268 -18.18 18.96 -7.97
CA GLY A 268 -19.34 18.07 -7.91
C GLY A 268 -20.21 18.26 -6.66
N GLY A 269 -21.27 17.48 -6.58
CA GLY A 269 -22.13 17.45 -5.40
C GLY A 269 -21.50 16.65 -4.25
N HIS A 270 -21.95 16.83 -3.01
CA HIS A 270 -21.44 16.04 -1.88
C HIS A 270 -22.54 15.61 -0.91
N ILE A 271 -22.27 14.58 -0.10
CA ILE A 271 -23.14 14.16 1.01
C ILE A 271 -22.31 14.12 2.29
N MET A 272 -22.80 14.77 3.34
CA MET A 272 -22.10 14.87 4.62
C MET A 272 -23.04 14.60 5.80
N ALA A 273 -22.70 13.58 6.59
CA ALA A 273 -23.32 13.26 7.86
C ALA A 273 -22.46 13.80 9.01
N MET A 274 -22.92 14.88 9.65
CA MET A 274 -22.29 15.42 10.86
C MET A 274 -22.79 14.70 12.12
N ALA A 275 -22.12 14.96 13.26
CA ALA A 275 -22.44 14.38 14.56
C ALA A 275 -23.96 14.19 14.84
N GLY A 276 -24.31 12.95 15.18
CA GLY A 276 -25.68 12.51 15.48
C GLY A 276 -26.55 12.20 14.26
N SER A 277 -26.03 12.32 13.04
CA SER A 277 -26.70 11.87 11.83
C SER A 277 -26.56 10.37 11.59
N GLU A 278 -27.50 9.83 10.81
CA GLU A 278 -27.52 8.43 10.41
C GLU A 278 -27.71 8.31 8.89
N MET A 279 -26.96 7.41 8.25
CA MET A 279 -27.12 7.10 6.82
C MET A 279 -27.36 5.60 6.60
N TYR A 280 -28.41 5.30 5.82
CA TYR A 280 -28.76 3.97 5.37
C TYR A 280 -28.96 4.02 3.86
N ILE A 281 -27.94 3.61 3.12
CA ILE A 281 -27.89 3.75 1.66
C ILE A 281 -27.75 2.36 1.04
N ASP A 282 -28.72 2.00 0.19
CA ASP A 282 -28.75 0.75 -0.54
C ASP A 282 -29.12 1.04 -2.00
N SER A 283 -28.33 0.56 -2.96
CA SER A 283 -28.67 0.62 -4.38
C SER A 283 -28.91 2.06 -4.91
N VAL A 284 -27.98 2.98 -4.60
CA VAL A 284 -27.99 4.38 -5.09
C VAL A 284 -26.85 4.63 -6.06
N GLU A 285 -27.12 5.36 -7.14
CA GLU A 285 -26.14 5.84 -8.13
C GLU A 285 -25.71 7.27 -7.79
N LEU A 286 -24.41 7.50 -7.69
CA LEU A 286 -23.78 8.78 -7.41
C LEU A 286 -22.84 9.14 -8.56
N SER A 287 -23.11 10.26 -9.25
CA SER A 287 -22.31 10.70 -10.41
C SER A 287 -22.02 12.20 -10.42
N ARG A 288 -20.84 12.61 -10.91
CA ARG A 288 -20.37 14.00 -10.82
C ARG A 288 -20.38 14.51 -9.37
N MET A 289 -19.89 13.68 -8.47
CA MET A 289 -19.84 13.95 -7.03
C MET A 289 -18.40 14.18 -6.56
N GLY A 290 -18.24 14.77 -5.38
CA GLY A 290 -16.96 15.23 -4.84
C GLY A 290 -16.52 16.56 -5.45
N GLN A 291 -15.91 17.43 -4.64
CA GLN A 291 -15.38 18.71 -5.09
C GLN A 291 -13.85 18.66 -5.10
N HIS A 292 -13.26 18.85 -6.28
CA HIS A 292 -11.81 18.78 -6.47
C HIS A 292 -11.09 19.80 -5.58
N LEU A 293 -10.01 19.38 -4.92
CA LEU A 293 -9.19 20.21 -4.02
C LEU A 293 -9.95 20.88 -2.87
N THR A 294 -11.13 20.37 -2.51
CA THR A 294 -11.94 20.90 -1.42
C THR A 294 -12.10 19.84 -0.35
N LEU A 295 -11.58 20.11 0.84
CA LEU A 295 -11.60 19.17 1.97
C LEU A 295 -13.03 18.85 2.38
N ALA A 296 -13.26 17.60 2.81
CA ALA A 296 -14.52 17.11 3.35
C ALA A 296 -15.72 17.07 2.37
N ARG A 297 -15.55 17.48 1.11
CA ARG A 297 -16.61 17.52 0.08
C ARG A 297 -16.52 16.28 -0.81
N TYR A 298 -17.09 15.18 -0.32
CA TYR A 298 -17.00 13.85 -0.94
C TYR A 298 -18.38 13.29 -1.33
N PRO A 299 -18.46 12.34 -2.26
CA PRO A 299 -19.74 11.70 -2.62
C PRO A 299 -20.49 11.16 -1.40
N ILE A 300 -19.77 10.53 -0.47
CA ILE A 300 -20.29 10.02 0.80
C ILE A 300 -19.27 10.32 1.90
N HIS A 301 -19.70 10.97 2.99
CA HIS A 301 -18.84 11.32 4.11
C HIS A 301 -19.55 11.16 5.45
N TRP A 302 -19.16 10.15 6.23
CA TRP A 302 -19.43 10.10 7.66
C TRP A 302 -18.38 10.95 8.38
N HIS A 303 -18.80 12.07 8.97
CA HIS A 303 -17.90 13.02 9.60
C HIS A 303 -18.09 13.01 11.11
N VAL A 304 -17.15 12.36 11.80
CA VAL A 304 -17.02 12.29 13.26
C VAL A 304 -18.29 11.83 13.98
N ILE A 305 -18.94 10.78 13.45
CA ILE A 305 -20.15 10.21 14.06
C ILE A 305 -19.86 9.46 15.37
N GLY A 306 -18.63 8.97 15.54
CA GLY A 306 -18.27 8.07 16.63
C GLY A 306 -18.78 6.66 16.33
N GLU A 307 -19.95 6.30 16.86
CA GLU A 307 -20.50 4.96 16.70
C GLU A 307 -21.41 4.84 15.47
N GLY A 308 -20.97 4.08 14.47
CA GLY A 308 -21.66 3.85 13.21
C GLY A 308 -22.42 2.52 13.13
N HIS A 309 -22.41 1.68 14.17
CA HIS A 309 -23.04 0.36 14.14
C HIS A 309 -24.50 0.39 13.64
N GLY A 310 -24.76 -0.39 12.60
CA GLY A 310 -26.07 -0.49 11.93
C GLY A 310 -26.27 0.48 10.77
N GLN A 311 -25.40 1.48 10.61
CA GLN A 311 -25.35 2.32 9.41
C GLN A 311 -24.58 1.63 8.30
N TYR A 312 -24.95 1.92 7.05
CA TYR A 312 -24.33 1.26 5.91
C TYR A 312 -24.43 2.06 4.61
N ILE A 313 -23.48 1.81 3.72
CA ILE A 313 -23.66 1.96 2.29
C ILE A 313 -23.42 0.63 1.61
N ARG A 314 -24.42 0.15 0.88
CA ARG A 314 -24.33 -1.09 0.12
C ARG A 314 -24.92 -1.02 -1.26
N ASN A 315 -24.44 -1.89 -2.15
CA ASN A 315 -24.90 -2.02 -3.53
C ASN A 315 -24.86 -0.71 -4.36
N ALA A 316 -24.14 0.31 -3.92
CA ALA A 316 -24.11 1.61 -4.59
C ALA A 316 -23.25 1.57 -5.86
N ALA A 317 -23.51 2.50 -6.78
CA ALA A 317 -22.65 2.79 -7.92
C ALA A 317 -22.12 4.22 -7.77
N ILE A 318 -20.81 4.40 -7.63
CA ILE A 318 -20.18 5.70 -7.38
C ILE A 318 -19.17 5.97 -8.49
N HIS A 319 -19.49 6.84 -9.44
CA HIS A 319 -18.63 7.00 -10.61
C HIS A 319 -18.50 8.43 -11.11
N ASP A 320 -17.44 8.69 -11.87
CA ASP A 320 -17.10 10.01 -12.41
C ASP A 320 -17.04 11.05 -11.27
N THR A 321 -16.28 10.74 -10.23
CA THR A 321 -16.11 11.59 -9.05
C THR A 321 -14.86 12.44 -9.15
N PHE A 322 -14.89 13.62 -8.54
CA PHE A 322 -13.77 14.57 -8.58
C PHE A 322 -12.97 14.64 -7.28
N ASN A 323 -13.44 13.95 -6.24
CA ASN A 323 -12.74 13.81 -4.95
C ASN A 323 -13.33 12.66 -4.11
N ARG A 324 -12.60 11.55 -4.00
CA ARG A 324 -12.89 10.31 -3.26
C ARG A 324 -14.14 9.55 -3.72
N CYS A 325 -14.49 8.51 -2.96
CA CYS A 325 -15.73 7.75 -3.07
C CYS A 325 -16.47 7.76 -1.72
N VAL A 326 -16.07 6.86 -0.81
CA VAL A 326 -16.66 6.67 0.51
C VAL A 326 -15.61 7.06 1.55
N THR A 327 -15.90 8.10 2.32
CA THR A 327 -15.04 8.57 3.41
C THR A 327 -15.66 8.23 4.76
N VAL A 328 -14.87 7.54 5.58
CA VAL A 328 -15.16 7.26 6.98
C VAL A 328 -14.17 8.06 7.81
N HIS A 329 -14.66 9.11 8.47
CA HIS A 329 -13.85 10.02 9.27
C HIS A 329 -14.36 10.01 10.70
N GLY A 330 -13.51 9.67 11.68
CA GLY A 330 -13.87 9.60 13.10
C GLY A 330 -15.09 8.75 13.41
N THR A 331 -15.30 7.67 12.65
CA THR A 331 -16.49 6.82 12.70
C THR A 331 -16.06 5.34 12.74
N ASN A 332 -16.72 4.57 13.60
CA ASN A 332 -16.39 3.20 13.93
C ASN A 332 -17.55 2.25 13.61
N ASN A 333 -17.25 0.96 13.44
CA ASN A 333 -18.24 -0.11 13.27
C ASN A 333 -19.26 0.12 12.12
N LEU A 334 -18.86 0.82 11.06
CA LEU A 334 -19.66 1.03 9.85
C LEU A 334 -19.55 -0.18 8.90
N GLN A 335 -20.62 -0.46 8.16
CA GLN A 335 -20.58 -1.42 7.05
C GLN A 335 -20.51 -0.74 5.67
N VAL A 336 -19.49 -1.07 4.88
CA VAL A 336 -19.31 -0.63 3.49
C VAL A 336 -19.25 -1.88 2.60
N GLU A 337 -20.34 -2.20 1.91
CA GLU A 337 -20.51 -3.52 1.28
C GLU A 337 -20.94 -3.49 -0.19
N ASN A 338 -20.30 -4.30 -1.04
CA ASN A 338 -20.76 -4.60 -2.40
C ASN A 338 -20.97 -3.35 -3.30
N ASN A 339 -20.22 -2.28 -3.04
CA ASN A 339 -20.27 -1.05 -3.81
C ASN A 339 -19.35 -1.15 -5.03
N VAL A 340 -19.74 -0.52 -6.13
CA VAL A 340 -18.93 -0.42 -7.35
C VAL A 340 -18.53 1.03 -7.58
N THR A 341 -17.25 1.27 -7.84
CA THR A 341 -16.75 2.60 -8.14
C THR A 341 -16.00 2.62 -9.46
N PHE A 342 -16.14 3.71 -10.21
CA PHE A 342 -15.50 3.85 -11.52
C PHE A 342 -15.06 5.28 -11.82
N ASN A 343 -13.85 5.44 -12.35
CA ASN A 343 -13.34 6.74 -12.80
C ASN A 343 -13.38 7.80 -11.69
N THR A 344 -12.62 7.53 -10.62
CA THR A 344 -12.65 8.31 -9.37
C THR A 344 -11.33 9.07 -9.20
N VAL A 345 -11.36 10.21 -8.52
CA VAL A 345 -10.18 11.06 -8.27
C VAL A 345 -9.89 11.13 -6.77
N GLY A 346 -8.64 10.99 -6.35
CA GLY A 346 -8.25 10.88 -4.94
C GLY A 346 -8.52 9.49 -4.36
N HIS A 347 -8.11 9.25 -3.12
CA HIS A 347 -8.31 7.93 -2.49
C HIS A 347 -9.80 7.55 -2.46
N CYS A 348 -10.16 6.36 -2.91
CA CYS A 348 -11.56 6.01 -3.13
C CYS A 348 -12.29 5.61 -1.85
N PHE A 349 -11.95 4.47 -1.25
CA PHE A 349 -12.38 4.09 0.10
C PHE A 349 -11.35 4.61 1.09
N PHE A 350 -11.75 5.58 1.92
CA PHE A 350 -10.82 6.44 2.65
C PHE A 350 -11.13 6.51 4.14
N LEU A 351 -10.16 6.09 4.96
CA LEU A 351 -10.09 6.40 6.39
C LEU A 351 -9.23 7.66 6.61
N GLU A 352 -9.70 8.63 7.39
CA GLU A 352 -9.06 9.95 7.43
C GLU A 352 -8.00 10.07 8.52
N ASP A 353 -8.37 9.90 9.79
CA ASP A 353 -7.50 10.32 10.91
C ASP A 353 -6.71 9.18 11.55
N GLY A 354 -7.08 7.92 11.32
CA GLY A 354 -6.44 6.75 11.93
C GLY A 354 -7.02 6.37 13.28
N ILE A 355 -8.15 6.98 13.68
CA ILE A 355 -8.91 6.58 14.87
C ILE A 355 -10.02 5.56 14.55
N GLU A 356 -10.40 5.48 13.28
CA GLU A 356 -11.52 4.69 12.79
C GLU A 356 -11.26 3.20 12.97
N HIS A 357 -12.11 2.49 13.68
CA HIS A 357 -11.93 1.07 13.98
C HIS A 357 -13.24 0.27 13.90
N GLY A 358 -13.11 -1.05 13.76
CA GLY A 358 -14.22 -2.00 13.64
C GLY A 358 -15.04 -1.86 12.35
N ASN A 359 -14.64 -1.03 11.40
CA ASN A 359 -15.37 -0.87 10.14
C ASN A 359 -15.13 -2.09 9.23
N GLU A 360 -16.15 -2.44 8.46
CA GLU A 360 -16.13 -3.59 7.56
C GLU A 360 -16.23 -3.12 6.10
N PHE A 361 -15.19 -3.40 5.31
CA PHE A 361 -15.17 -3.23 3.87
C PHE A 361 -15.28 -4.61 3.22
N ILE A 362 -16.44 -4.90 2.63
CA ILE A 362 -16.78 -6.24 2.14
C ILE A 362 -17.17 -6.19 0.67
N ARG A 363 -16.50 -6.96 -0.18
CA ARG A 363 -16.90 -7.15 -1.60
C ARG A 363 -17.03 -5.87 -2.43
N ASN A 364 -16.34 -4.81 -2.05
CA ASN A 364 -16.34 -3.58 -2.83
C ASN A 364 -15.42 -3.73 -4.05
N LEU A 365 -15.75 -3.05 -5.13
CA LEU A 365 -15.00 -3.06 -6.38
C LEU A 365 -14.65 -1.62 -6.76
N ALA A 366 -13.36 -1.30 -6.80
CA ALA A 366 -12.85 -0.02 -7.27
C ALA A 366 -12.18 -0.17 -8.63
N ILE A 367 -12.67 0.58 -9.62
CA ILE A 367 -12.14 0.55 -10.99
C ILE A 367 -11.62 1.95 -11.35
N GLN A 368 -10.37 2.04 -11.79
CA GLN A 368 -9.75 3.26 -12.29
C GLN A 368 -9.76 4.44 -11.29
N THR A 369 -8.97 4.32 -10.21
CA THR A 369 -8.69 5.41 -9.26
C THR A 369 -7.54 6.29 -9.74
N LYS A 370 -7.68 7.62 -9.68
CA LYS A 370 -6.75 8.59 -10.28
C LYS A 370 -6.24 9.61 -9.28
N CYS A 371 -4.99 10.07 -9.42
CA CYS A 371 -4.49 11.15 -8.56
C CYS A 371 -5.17 12.49 -8.88
N HIS A 372 -5.40 12.76 -10.16
CA HIS A 372 -5.98 14.00 -10.65
C HIS A 372 -7.05 13.76 -11.72
N PRO A 373 -7.91 14.76 -11.98
CA PRO A 373 -8.81 14.72 -13.13
C PRO A 373 -8.05 14.73 -14.46
N THR A 374 -6.95 15.48 -14.56
CA THR A 374 -6.26 15.79 -15.83
C THR A 374 -4.73 15.76 -15.80
N LEU A 375 -4.10 15.70 -14.63
CA LEU A 375 -2.64 15.71 -14.48
C LEU A 375 -2.10 14.29 -14.20
N ASP A 376 -0.83 14.08 -14.53
CA ASP A 376 -0.11 12.88 -14.10
C ASP A 376 0.17 12.91 -12.59
N CYS A 377 0.23 11.74 -11.97
CA CYS A 377 0.65 11.60 -10.57
C CYS A 377 2.12 11.97 -10.36
N VAL A 378 2.46 12.41 -9.14
CA VAL A 378 3.85 12.60 -8.70
C VAL A 378 4.12 11.73 -7.45
N PRO A 379 4.16 10.40 -7.57
CA PRO A 379 4.05 9.49 -6.44
C PRO A 379 5.32 9.38 -5.60
N THR A 380 5.20 8.79 -4.41
CA THR A 380 6.28 8.45 -3.47
C THR A 380 6.97 7.11 -3.79
N ASN A 381 6.84 6.64 -5.03
CA ASN A 381 7.27 5.30 -5.42
C ASN A 381 8.78 5.12 -5.45
N LEU A 382 9.21 3.92 -5.05
CA LEU A 382 10.56 3.41 -5.28
C LEU A 382 10.59 2.59 -6.57
N ALA A 383 10.68 3.28 -7.71
CA ALA A 383 10.87 2.66 -9.02
C ALA A 383 12.35 2.44 -9.34
N ALA A 384 12.63 1.55 -10.30
CA ALA A 384 13.98 1.38 -10.83
C ALA A 384 14.48 2.68 -11.48
N ASN A 385 15.76 2.99 -11.32
CA ASN A 385 16.35 4.24 -11.82
C ASN A 385 16.12 4.47 -13.33
N GLY A 386 16.09 3.40 -14.13
CA GLY A 386 15.86 3.46 -15.58
C GLY A 386 14.44 3.86 -15.99
N GLU A 387 13.49 3.87 -15.06
CA GLU A 387 12.13 4.40 -15.29
C GLU A 387 12.06 5.92 -15.08
N ASN A 388 13.08 6.51 -14.44
CA ASN A 388 13.09 7.94 -14.12
C ASN A 388 13.66 8.77 -15.28
N ASN A 389 12.91 9.76 -15.76
CA ASN A 389 13.34 10.68 -16.83
C ASN A 389 13.82 12.05 -16.32
N TYR A 390 14.40 12.10 -15.11
CA TYR A 390 14.71 13.37 -14.41
C TYR A 390 16.21 13.54 -14.10
N THR A 391 16.71 14.77 -14.17
CA THR A 391 18.07 15.14 -13.69
C THR A 391 18.11 15.23 -12.15
N TYR A 392 19.28 15.22 -11.51
CA TYR A 392 19.38 15.28 -10.03
C TYR A 392 18.70 16.52 -9.43
N ALA A 393 18.89 17.71 -10.03
CA ALA A 393 18.24 18.93 -9.57
C ALA A 393 16.70 18.83 -9.66
N ASN A 394 16.19 18.27 -10.76
CA ASN A 394 14.76 18.04 -10.95
C ASN A 394 14.23 16.94 -9.99
N ARG A 395 14.98 15.86 -9.80
CA ARG A 395 14.63 14.76 -8.89
C ARG A 395 14.39 15.24 -7.46
N MET A 396 15.19 16.20 -6.97
CA MET A 396 14.97 16.79 -5.64
C MET A 396 13.65 17.57 -5.57
N THR A 397 13.30 18.33 -6.61
CA THR A 397 12.03 19.05 -6.68
C THR A 397 10.84 18.09 -6.76
N VAL A 398 10.91 17.09 -7.64
CA VAL A 398 9.88 16.03 -7.76
C VAL A 398 9.69 15.30 -6.44
N ARG A 399 10.80 14.94 -5.77
CA ARG A 399 10.77 14.30 -4.45
C ARG A 399 10.08 15.19 -3.41
N GLN A 400 10.36 16.49 -3.40
CA GLN A 400 9.69 17.40 -2.46
C GLN A 400 8.18 17.44 -2.68
N ILE A 401 7.74 17.52 -3.94
CA ILE A 401 6.31 17.52 -4.31
C ILE A 401 5.64 16.21 -3.92
N SER A 402 6.31 15.10 -4.24
CA SER A 402 5.85 13.74 -3.96
C SER A 402 5.58 13.53 -2.46
N PHE A 403 6.40 14.12 -1.58
CA PHE A 403 6.36 13.85 -0.15
C PHE A 403 5.50 14.85 0.62
N SER A 404 5.39 16.08 0.12
CA SER A 404 4.75 17.19 0.84
C SER A 404 3.51 17.74 0.14
N GLY A 405 3.09 17.12 -0.96
CA GLY A 405 1.96 17.57 -1.76
C GLY A 405 2.34 18.62 -2.80
N GLY A 406 1.43 18.86 -3.73
CA GLY A 406 1.61 19.80 -4.83
C GLY A 406 0.27 20.28 -5.35
N ALA A 407 -0.17 19.72 -6.49
CA ALA A 407 -1.47 20.01 -7.09
C ALA A 407 -2.60 19.12 -6.53
N THR A 408 -2.41 18.56 -5.34
CA THR A 408 -3.30 17.61 -4.67
C THR A 408 -3.94 18.20 -3.42
N LEU A 409 -5.02 17.59 -2.93
CA LEU A 409 -5.69 18.01 -1.70
C LEU A 409 -4.85 17.61 -0.48
N LEU A 410 -4.47 16.34 -0.39
CA LEU A 410 -3.51 15.83 0.58
C LEU A 410 -2.20 15.44 -0.11
N PRO A 411 -1.06 15.47 0.58
CA PRO A 411 0.19 14.92 0.05
C PRO A 411 0.07 13.46 -0.39
N SER A 412 -0.78 12.67 0.28
CA SER A 412 -1.01 11.25 -0.01
C SER A 412 -1.66 11.01 -1.37
N ASP A 413 -2.49 11.94 -1.86
CA ASP A 413 -3.21 11.79 -3.13
C ASP A 413 -2.27 11.73 -4.34
N ASN A 414 -1.01 12.17 -4.20
CA ASN A 414 0.03 11.98 -5.21
C ASN A 414 0.37 10.50 -5.42
N THR A 415 0.13 9.67 -4.40
CA THR A 415 0.31 8.22 -4.40
C THR A 415 -1.04 7.54 -4.15
N VAL A 416 -2.05 7.92 -4.94
CA VAL A 416 -3.45 7.53 -4.72
C VAL A 416 -3.66 6.03 -4.54
N SER A 417 -4.67 5.65 -3.76
CA SER A 417 -5.05 4.26 -3.59
C SER A 417 -6.55 4.04 -3.72
N SER A 418 -6.95 2.86 -4.20
CA SER A 418 -8.35 2.46 -4.17
C SER A 418 -8.83 2.27 -2.73
N TYR A 419 -8.00 1.67 -1.87
CA TYR A 419 -8.24 1.54 -0.44
C TYR A 419 -7.11 2.25 0.32
N TRP A 420 -7.46 3.30 1.05
CA TRP A 420 -6.56 4.06 1.91
C TRP A 420 -6.88 3.79 3.37
N ILE A 421 -5.92 3.18 4.07
CA ILE A 421 -6.14 2.57 5.37
C ILE A 421 -5.15 3.19 6.36
N THR A 422 -5.68 3.95 7.33
CA THR A 422 -4.89 4.63 8.38
C THR A 422 -4.99 3.95 9.73
N ASN A 423 -5.87 2.97 9.91
CA ASN A 423 -5.96 2.16 11.12
C ASN A 423 -6.16 0.68 10.74
N PRO A 424 -5.28 -0.23 11.21
CA PRO A 424 -5.37 -1.65 10.84
C PRO A 424 -6.52 -2.38 11.54
N ASP A 425 -7.14 -1.81 12.59
CA ASP A 425 -8.28 -2.41 13.29
C ASP A 425 -9.59 -2.25 12.50
N ASN A 426 -9.59 -2.65 11.24
CA ASN A 426 -10.74 -2.68 10.32
C ASN A 426 -10.62 -3.92 9.43
N SER A 427 -11.74 -4.44 8.94
CA SER A 427 -11.78 -5.66 8.12
C SER A 427 -11.93 -5.35 6.64
N TYR A 428 -11.15 -6.03 5.81
CA TYR A 428 -11.14 -5.96 4.35
C TYR A 428 -11.29 -7.37 3.80
N ILE A 429 -12.50 -7.70 3.35
CA ILE A 429 -12.88 -9.05 2.94
C ILE A 429 -13.40 -9.03 1.50
N ASP A 430 -12.79 -9.85 0.63
CA ASP A 430 -13.22 -10.08 -0.74
C ASP A 430 -13.34 -8.81 -1.61
N ASN A 431 -12.58 -7.75 -1.29
CA ASN A 431 -12.58 -6.51 -2.05
C ASN A 431 -11.67 -6.58 -3.28
N VAL A 432 -11.96 -5.78 -4.29
CA VAL A 432 -11.19 -5.70 -5.53
C VAL A 432 -10.71 -4.27 -5.78
N ALA A 433 -9.41 -4.12 -6.00
CA ALA A 433 -8.77 -2.93 -6.56
C ALA A 433 -8.35 -3.23 -8.01
N ALA A 434 -9.25 -2.93 -8.95
CA ALA A 434 -9.13 -3.23 -10.38
C ALA A 434 -8.69 -1.99 -11.16
N GLY A 435 -7.51 -1.47 -10.81
CA GLY A 435 -6.88 -0.35 -11.46
C GLY A 435 -6.87 0.93 -10.62
N SER A 436 -5.68 1.31 -10.19
CA SER A 436 -5.33 2.58 -9.56
C SER A 436 -4.08 3.11 -10.25
N ASP A 437 -3.94 4.43 -10.33
CA ASP A 437 -2.70 5.01 -10.87
C ASP A 437 -1.46 4.58 -10.08
N GLN A 438 -1.63 4.34 -8.77
CA GLN A 438 -0.52 4.03 -7.86
C GLN A 438 -0.79 2.75 -7.08
N ASN A 439 -1.45 2.80 -5.93
CA ASN A 439 -1.62 1.61 -5.07
C ASN A 439 -3.02 1.01 -5.21
N GLY A 440 -3.15 -0.31 -5.17
CA GLY A 440 -4.45 -0.96 -4.97
C GLY A 440 -4.93 -0.75 -3.53
N PHE A 441 -4.24 -1.40 -2.60
CA PHE A 441 -4.41 -1.21 -1.16
C PHE A 441 -3.19 -0.49 -0.57
N TRP A 442 -3.41 0.51 0.29
CA TRP A 442 -2.34 1.18 1.02
C TRP A 442 -2.66 1.30 2.50
N LEU A 443 -1.94 0.54 3.32
CA LEU A 443 -1.91 0.65 4.78
C LEU A 443 -0.83 1.67 5.16
N SER A 444 -1.24 2.92 5.36
CA SER A 444 -0.37 4.03 5.74
C SER A 444 -0.74 4.53 7.14
N LEU A 445 -0.06 3.99 8.14
CA LEU A 445 -0.43 4.09 9.54
C LEU A 445 0.29 5.27 10.23
N PRO A 446 -0.43 6.28 10.75
CA PRO A 446 0.18 7.28 11.60
C PRO A 446 0.59 6.65 12.95
N GLU A 447 1.50 7.31 13.68
CA GLU A 447 1.90 6.82 15.02
C GLU A 447 0.75 6.94 16.02
N HIS A 448 0.08 8.08 15.97
CA HIS A 448 -1.16 8.42 16.65
C HIS A 448 -2.11 9.04 15.63
N PRO A 449 -3.42 8.95 15.83
CA PRO A 449 -4.39 9.60 14.96
C PRO A 449 -4.08 11.09 14.76
N ASN A 450 -4.15 11.55 13.51
CA ASN A 450 -3.86 12.92 13.10
C ASN A 450 -5.16 13.70 12.82
N GLY A 451 -5.07 14.77 12.04
CA GLY A 451 -6.23 15.53 11.57
C GLY A 451 -7.08 16.09 12.71
N ALA A 452 -8.40 15.88 12.64
CA ALA A 452 -9.37 16.44 13.59
C ALA A 452 -9.24 15.83 15.00
N HIS A 453 -8.61 14.65 15.12
CA HIS A 453 -8.40 13.98 16.40
C HIS A 453 -7.02 14.27 17.01
N LEU A 454 -6.14 15.01 16.34
CA LEU A 454 -4.79 15.27 16.81
C LEU A 454 -4.79 15.92 18.21
N GLY A 455 -4.03 15.32 19.14
CA GLY A 455 -3.87 15.83 20.50
C GLY A 455 -5.07 15.58 21.44
N THR A 456 -6.13 14.93 20.97
CA THR A 456 -7.23 14.47 21.85
C THR A 456 -6.77 13.31 22.74
N GLU A 457 -7.44 13.11 23.88
CA GLU A 457 -7.14 11.97 24.77
C GLU A 457 -7.28 10.62 24.04
N VAL A 458 -8.26 10.50 23.14
CA VAL A 458 -8.49 9.29 22.35
C VAL A 458 -7.33 9.06 21.37
N SER A 459 -6.85 10.09 20.67
CA SER A 459 -5.68 9.98 19.78
C SER A 459 -4.42 9.57 20.56
N LEU A 460 -4.14 10.21 21.70
CA LEU A 460 -2.97 9.90 22.53
C LEU A 460 -2.95 8.46 23.07
N ASN A 461 -4.11 7.79 23.12
CA ASN A 461 -4.25 6.40 23.56
C ASN A 461 -4.41 5.40 22.40
N THR A 462 -4.42 5.86 21.15
CA THR A 462 -4.56 5.02 19.95
C THR A 462 -3.24 4.96 19.21
N TRP A 463 -2.82 3.75 18.83
CA TRP A 463 -1.48 3.47 18.29
C TRP A 463 -1.54 2.66 16.99
N PRO A 464 -1.99 3.21 15.86
CA PRO A 464 -2.27 2.42 14.64
C PRO A 464 -1.12 1.52 14.20
N ARG A 465 0.13 1.98 14.28
CA ARG A 465 1.33 1.18 13.93
C ARG A 465 1.56 -0.06 14.81
N ARG A 466 0.94 -0.13 15.99
CA ARG A 466 1.09 -1.22 16.97
C ARG A 466 -0.22 -1.97 17.19
N THR A 467 -1.31 -1.53 16.58
CA THR A 467 -2.61 -2.18 16.67
C THR A 467 -2.64 -3.42 15.76
N PRO A 468 -3.12 -4.58 16.23
CA PRO A 468 -3.32 -5.75 15.37
C PRO A 468 -4.21 -5.44 14.16
N LEU A 469 -3.94 -6.10 13.03
CA LEU A 469 -4.79 -6.03 11.83
C LEU A 469 -6.09 -6.80 12.07
N GLY A 470 -7.21 -6.22 11.64
CA GLY A 470 -8.47 -6.93 11.46
C GLY A 470 -8.39 -8.00 10.36
N GLU A 471 -9.52 -8.52 9.91
CA GLU A 471 -9.49 -9.52 8.83
C GLU A 471 -8.99 -8.88 7.53
N PHE A 472 -7.94 -9.44 6.92
CA PHE A 472 -7.54 -9.11 5.56
C PHE A 472 -7.45 -10.40 4.74
N ARG A 473 -8.52 -10.71 4.01
CA ARG A 473 -8.60 -11.95 3.22
C ARG A 473 -9.43 -11.87 1.96
N GLY A 474 -9.07 -12.69 0.97
CA GLY A 474 -9.81 -12.82 -0.29
C GLY A 474 -9.74 -11.61 -1.22
N ASN A 475 -8.93 -10.60 -0.86
CA ASN A 475 -8.82 -9.37 -1.63
C ASN A 475 -8.05 -9.59 -2.95
N VAL A 476 -8.38 -8.79 -3.96
CA VAL A 476 -7.75 -8.82 -5.27
C VAL A 476 -7.19 -7.44 -5.63
N ALA A 477 -5.95 -7.37 -6.12
CA ALA A 477 -5.33 -6.12 -6.56
C ALA A 477 -4.58 -6.28 -7.90
N HIS A 478 -5.06 -5.61 -8.95
CA HIS A 478 -4.42 -5.62 -10.26
C HIS A 478 -4.51 -4.30 -11.01
N SER A 479 -3.70 -4.20 -12.08
CA SER A 479 -3.64 -3.01 -12.95
C SER A 479 -3.19 -1.74 -12.21
N ASN A 480 -2.37 -1.88 -11.16
CA ASN A 480 -1.82 -0.79 -10.36
C ASN A 480 -0.32 -0.57 -10.62
N PHE A 481 0.29 0.43 -9.97
CA PHE A 481 1.74 0.45 -9.80
C PHE A 481 2.18 -0.63 -8.80
N ASP A 482 1.70 -0.57 -7.55
CA ASP A 482 1.87 -1.60 -6.53
C ASP A 482 0.49 -2.16 -6.12
N GLY A 483 0.38 -3.49 -5.98
CA GLY A 483 -0.88 -4.15 -5.61
C GLY A 483 -1.29 -3.88 -4.16
N PHE A 484 -0.40 -4.23 -3.22
CA PHE A 484 -0.58 -3.96 -1.79
C PHE A 484 0.68 -3.32 -1.20
N MET A 485 0.53 -2.12 -0.64
CA MET A 485 1.57 -1.33 0.02
C MET A 485 1.25 -1.20 1.51
N PHE A 486 2.15 -1.63 2.40
CA PHE A 486 2.06 -1.32 3.84
C PHE A 486 3.41 -0.86 4.40
N ASP A 487 3.84 0.28 3.87
CA ASP A 487 5.02 1.05 4.22
C ASP A 487 4.72 2.52 3.86
N ARG A 488 5.70 3.42 4.01
CA ARG A 488 5.57 4.85 3.67
C ARG A 488 4.41 5.46 4.47
N ASN A 489 4.45 5.20 5.76
CA ASN A 489 3.45 5.64 6.70
C ASN A 489 3.36 7.18 6.75
N ILE A 490 2.14 7.69 6.81
CA ILE A 490 1.85 9.11 6.94
C ILE A 490 2.47 9.66 8.24
N ASN A 491 3.09 10.84 8.14
CA ASN A 491 3.58 11.61 9.28
C ASN A 491 2.44 12.47 9.87
N GLU A 492 2.62 12.94 11.10
CA GLU A 492 1.65 13.81 11.78
C GLU A 492 1.29 15.07 10.94
N ASP A 493 2.26 15.62 10.20
CA ASP A 493 2.09 16.78 9.32
C ASP A 493 1.56 16.44 7.92
N ASN A 494 1.02 15.22 7.74
CA ASN A 494 0.56 14.64 6.47
C ASN A 494 1.64 14.42 5.41
N THR A 495 2.92 14.68 5.71
CA THR A 495 4.01 14.37 4.78
C THR A 495 4.39 12.90 4.81
N PHE A 496 5.21 12.49 3.85
CA PHE A 496 5.65 11.11 3.69
C PHE A 496 7.17 10.97 3.79
N GLY A 497 7.61 9.76 4.12
CA GLY A 497 8.99 9.31 4.00
C GLY A 497 9.07 7.99 3.23
N LEU A 498 10.24 7.68 2.68
CA LEU A 498 10.46 6.39 1.98
C LEU A 498 10.80 5.24 2.93
N ALA A 499 11.21 5.57 4.16
CA ALA A 499 11.66 4.62 5.15
C ALA A 499 11.57 5.24 6.54
N GLY A 500 11.53 4.38 7.55
CA GLY A 500 11.29 4.76 8.94
C GLY A 500 9.79 4.81 9.20
N ASN A 501 9.37 4.18 10.31
CA ASN A 501 7.99 3.86 10.68
C ASN A 501 7.50 2.55 10.03
N ALA A 502 7.39 1.49 10.85
CA ALA A 502 7.00 0.15 10.42
C ALA A 502 5.71 -0.28 11.11
N PHE A 503 4.97 -1.18 10.47
CA PHE A 503 3.85 -1.84 11.10
C PHE A 503 4.38 -2.96 12.01
N MET A 504 4.15 -2.82 13.31
CA MET A 504 4.70 -3.70 14.33
C MET A 504 3.69 -3.94 15.45
N PRO A 505 2.66 -4.77 15.20
CA PRO A 505 1.62 -5.06 16.18
C PRO A 505 2.13 -5.58 17.51
N ARG A 506 1.45 -5.22 18.59
CA ARG A 506 1.74 -5.64 19.97
C ARG A 506 0.49 -6.17 20.67
N GLU A 507 0.68 -7.01 21.69
CA GLU A 507 -0.43 -7.48 22.54
C GLU A 507 -1.16 -6.32 23.22
N ASN A 508 -0.39 -5.34 23.72
CA ASN A 508 -0.89 -4.05 24.17
C ASN A 508 -0.28 -2.92 23.32
N PRO A 509 -1.02 -2.34 22.36
CA PRO A 509 -0.51 -1.29 21.48
C PRO A 509 0.03 -0.05 22.22
N ALA A 510 -0.53 0.26 23.40
CA ALA A 510 -0.13 1.41 24.20
C ALA A 510 1.16 1.20 25.01
N ASP A 511 1.60 -0.05 25.18
CA ASP A 511 2.84 -0.37 25.88
C ASP A 511 3.93 -0.74 24.85
N PRO A 512 4.94 0.13 24.62
CA PRO A 512 6.01 -0.16 23.67
C PRO A 512 6.88 -1.35 24.08
N GLU A 513 6.83 -1.79 25.35
CA GLU A 513 7.57 -2.96 25.85
C GLU A 513 6.74 -4.25 25.78
N SER A 514 5.46 -4.17 25.39
CA SER A 514 4.61 -5.34 25.18
C SER A 514 5.13 -6.21 24.05
N ASP A 515 4.94 -7.52 24.17
CA ASP A 515 5.33 -8.50 23.16
C ASP A 515 4.69 -8.19 21.80
N PHE A 516 5.46 -8.44 20.73
CA PHE A 516 4.99 -8.33 19.35
C PHE A 516 4.06 -9.50 19.02
N VAL A 517 3.05 -9.25 18.19
CA VAL A 517 2.11 -10.27 17.74
C VAL A 517 2.24 -10.53 16.24
N GLU A 518 1.99 -11.79 15.85
CA GLU A 518 1.96 -12.17 14.44
C GLU A 518 0.76 -11.51 13.73
N THR A 519 0.98 -11.03 12.50
CA THR A 519 -0.09 -10.54 11.63
C THR A 519 -0.30 -11.52 10.49
N LEU A 520 -1.56 -11.89 10.24
CA LEU A 520 -1.93 -12.76 9.14
C LEU A 520 -2.55 -11.95 8.00
N ILE A 521 -2.01 -12.14 6.80
CA ILE A 521 -2.58 -11.70 5.53
C ILE A 521 -2.79 -12.97 4.70
N GLU A 522 -4.02 -13.28 4.35
CA GLU A 522 -4.34 -14.54 3.66
C GLU A 522 -5.16 -14.35 2.40
N ASP A 523 -5.06 -15.30 1.46
CA ASP A 523 -5.89 -15.36 0.26
C ASP A 523 -5.85 -14.11 -0.64
N LEU A 524 -4.77 -13.32 -0.59
CA LEU A 524 -4.56 -12.18 -1.48
C LEU A 524 -4.21 -12.68 -2.89
N THR A 525 -4.97 -12.24 -3.88
CA THR A 525 -4.63 -12.40 -5.30
C THR A 525 -4.14 -11.07 -5.85
N SER A 526 -2.92 -11.01 -6.38
CA SER A 526 -2.38 -9.76 -6.94
C SER A 526 -1.64 -9.98 -8.24
N TYR A 527 -2.10 -9.33 -9.31
CA TYR A 527 -1.57 -9.59 -10.65
C TYR A 527 -1.47 -8.34 -11.51
N LYS A 528 -0.66 -8.38 -12.57
CA LYS A 528 -0.54 -7.27 -13.55
C LYS A 528 -0.29 -5.90 -12.91
N ASN A 529 0.50 -5.83 -11.83
CA ASN A 529 0.98 -4.57 -11.27
C ASN A 529 2.34 -4.22 -11.87
N ARG A 530 2.57 -2.93 -12.18
CA ARG A 530 3.79 -2.49 -12.88
C ARG A 530 5.07 -2.71 -12.06
N ASN A 531 4.95 -2.71 -10.75
CA ASN A 531 6.06 -2.86 -9.81
C ASN A 531 5.89 -4.11 -8.94
N GLY A 532 5.37 -3.98 -7.72
CA GLY A 532 5.18 -5.10 -6.79
C GLY A 532 3.74 -5.62 -6.78
N GLY A 533 3.55 -6.93 -6.67
CA GLY A 533 2.29 -7.47 -6.16
C GLY A 533 2.08 -7.09 -4.69
N LEU A 534 3.16 -7.12 -3.91
CA LEU A 534 3.18 -6.72 -2.51
C LEU A 534 4.51 -6.05 -2.11
N TRP A 535 4.42 -4.95 -1.37
CA TRP A 535 5.52 -4.34 -0.62
C TRP A 535 5.12 -4.11 0.84
N GLY A 536 5.97 -4.56 1.76
CA GLY A 536 5.73 -4.45 3.20
C GLY A 536 6.91 -3.97 4.03
N ARG A 537 6.63 -3.42 5.22
CA ARG A 537 7.64 -3.18 6.26
C ARG A 537 7.14 -3.53 7.66
N GLY A 538 7.92 -4.32 8.41
CA GLY A 538 7.62 -4.66 9.81
C GLY A 538 8.25 -5.97 10.26
N GLU A 539 7.64 -6.63 11.24
CA GLU A 539 8.12 -7.92 11.78
C GLU A 539 6.94 -8.86 12.03
N LEU A 540 7.20 -10.16 12.09
CA LEU A 540 6.20 -11.20 12.39
C LEU A 540 4.99 -11.21 11.44
N HIS A 541 5.20 -10.86 10.18
CA HIS A 541 4.15 -10.86 9.17
C HIS A 541 4.08 -12.21 8.42
N ILE A 542 2.91 -12.86 8.47
CA ILE A 542 2.64 -14.13 7.80
C ILE A 542 1.73 -13.87 6.60
N PHE A 543 2.19 -14.31 5.44
CA PHE A 543 1.47 -14.28 4.17
C PHE A 543 1.12 -15.71 3.79
N ARG A 544 -0.17 -16.05 3.83
CA ARG A 544 -0.64 -17.43 3.58
C ARG A 544 -1.50 -17.50 2.34
N ASN A 545 -1.26 -18.51 1.50
CA ASN A 545 -2.08 -18.77 0.30
C ASN A 545 -2.20 -17.55 -0.63
N LEU A 546 -1.10 -16.82 -0.80
CA LEU A 546 -1.03 -15.73 -1.77
C LEU A 546 -1.00 -16.30 -3.18
N LYS A 547 -1.63 -15.58 -4.10
CA LYS A 547 -1.61 -15.85 -5.54
C LYS A 547 -1.12 -14.62 -6.28
N LEU A 548 0.15 -14.63 -6.68
CA LEU A 548 0.79 -13.48 -7.32
C LEU A 548 1.12 -13.82 -8.78
N ALA A 549 0.77 -12.96 -9.73
CA ALA A 549 0.99 -13.25 -11.15
C ALA A 549 1.39 -12.03 -12.00
N ASP A 550 2.29 -12.20 -12.97
CA ASP A 550 2.61 -11.18 -13.97
C ASP A 550 3.15 -9.83 -13.44
N ASN A 551 3.44 -9.72 -12.14
CA ASN A 551 4.04 -8.53 -11.57
C ASN A 551 5.52 -8.44 -11.97
N ALA A 552 6.10 -7.23 -12.00
CA ALA A 552 7.56 -7.13 -12.17
C ALA A 552 8.30 -7.81 -11.01
N ILE A 553 7.75 -7.67 -9.80
CA ILE A 553 8.22 -8.26 -8.56
C ILE A 553 6.97 -8.84 -7.88
N GLY A 554 6.96 -10.13 -7.54
CA GLY A 554 5.82 -10.71 -6.83
C GLY A 554 5.68 -10.10 -5.44
N MET A 555 6.68 -10.30 -4.58
CA MET A 555 6.67 -9.82 -3.20
C MET A 555 8.06 -9.36 -2.74
N THR A 556 8.08 -8.23 -2.03
CA THR A 556 9.22 -7.72 -1.25
C THR A 556 8.75 -7.35 0.15
N HIS A 557 9.54 -7.66 1.17
CA HIS A 557 9.26 -7.27 2.55
C HIS A 557 10.52 -6.74 3.22
N SER A 558 10.38 -5.79 4.13
CA SER A 558 11.50 -5.12 4.79
C SER A 558 11.34 -5.16 6.30
N SER A 559 12.45 -5.35 7.01
CA SER A 559 12.44 -5.30 8.47
C SER A 559 12.04 -3.92 9.02
N GLY A 560 11.31 -3.98 10.14
CA GLY A 560 10.93 -2.82 10.95
C GLY A 560 11.81 -2.62 12.19
N ASP A 561 12.45 -3.69 12.67
CA ASP A 561 13.24 -3.71 13.92
C ASP A 561 14.59 -4.44 13.77
N PHE A 562 15.13 -4.42 12.55
CA PHE A 562 16.47 -4.87 12.16
C PHE A 562 16.86 -6.28 12.66
N GLY A 563 15.98 -7.26 12.45
CA GLY A 563 16.25 -8.66 12.81
C GLY A 563 16.10 -8.99 14.30
N SER A 564 15.45 -8.12 15.09
CA SER A 564 15.22 -8.37 16.52
C SER A 564 14.19 -9.46 16.83
N GLN A 565 13.41 -9.88 15.83
CA GLN A 565 12.26 -10.78 15.96
C GLN A 565 12.49 -12.14 15.28
N ARG A 566 11.64 -13.12 15.64
CA ARG A 566 11.73 -14.48 15.14
C ARG A 566 11.78 -14.55 13.61
N PHE A 567 11.06 -13.69 12.91
CA PHE A 567 11.17 -13.51 11.47
C PHE A 567 10.60 -12.13 11.13
N THR A 568 11.07 -11.57 10.02
CA THR A 568 10.55 -10.34 9.45
C THR A 568 9.28 -10.62 8.67
N SER A 569 9.38 -11.56 7.73
CA SER A 569 8.26 -12.00 6.92
C SER A 569 8.31 -13.51 6.71
N ARG A 570 7.13 -14.12 6.54
CA ARG A 570 7.01 -15.54 6.19
C ARG A 570 5.94 -15.73 5.13
N LEU A 571 6.34 -16.17 3.94
CA LEU A 571 5.45 -16.60 2.87
C LEU A 571 5.19 -18.10 2.98
N VAL A 572 3.92 -18.52 3.04
CA VAL A 572 3.53 -19.91 3.31
C VAL A 572 2.45 -20.38 2.34
N ASP A 573 2.58 -21.61 1.86
CA ASP A 573 1.57 -22.33 1.06
C ASP A 573 1.04 -21.50 -0.12
N SER A 574 1.93 -20.80 -0.82
CA SER A 574 1.57 -19.77 -1.81
C SER A 574 1.94 -20.17 -3.24
N LEU A 575 1.33 -19.49 -4.20
CA LEU A 575 1.55 -19.68 -5.64
C LEU A 575 2.00 -18.37 -6.26
N ILE A 576 3.14 -18.39 -6.95
CA ILE A 576 3.61 -17.22 -7.71
C ILE A 576 3.92 -17.61 -9.14
N VAL A 577 3.30 -16.92 -10.10
CA VAL A 577 3.40 -17.19 -11.54
C VAL A 577 4.09 -16.00 -12.22
N GLY A 578 5.22 -16.23 -12.88
CA GLY A 578 5.94 -15.18 -13.57
C GLY A 578 5.17 -14.65 -14.77
N GLU A 579 4.59 -15.57 -15.54
CA GLU A 579 3.87 -15.29 -16.76
C GLU A 579 2.70 -16.26 -16.92
N THR A 580 1.46 -15.75 -16.87
CA THR A 580 0.25 -16.53 -17.14
C THR A 580 -0.14 -16.46 -18.62
N ASP A 581 -1.27 -17.10 -18.97
CA ASP A 581 -1.89 -17.02 -20.29
C ASP A 581 -2.54 -15.65 -20.56
N ASN A 582 -2.67 -14.79 -19.54
CA ASN A 582 -3.11 -13.41 -19.70
C ASN A 582 -2.01 -12.58 -20.38
N ILE A 583 -2.01 -12.57 -21.71
CA ILE A 583 -1.02 -11.81 -22.51
C ILE A 583 -1.22 -10.28 -22.44
N GLY A 584 -2.36 -9.79 -21.94
CA GLY A 584 -2.71 -8.38 -21.95
C GLY A 584 -2.96 -7.81 -23.35
N ASN A 585 -2.85 -6.49 -23.47
CA ASN A 585 -3.05 -5.73 -24.70
C ASN A 585 -1.72 -5.06 -25.12
N PRO A 586 -0.78 -5.80 -25.76
CA PRO A 586 0.55 -5.29 -26.09
C PRO A 586 0.49 -4.08 -27.05
N THR A 587 1.18 -2.99 -26.73
CA THR A 587 1.12 -1.74 -27.53
C THR A 587 2.48 -1.18 -27.93
N THR A 588 3.52 -1.38 -27.13
CA THR A 588 4.88 -0.93 -27.47
C THR A 588 5.54 -1.87 -28.48
N PRO A 589 6.54 -1.41 -29.28
CA PRO A 589 7.26 -2.27 -30.21
C PRO A 589 7.83 -3.53 -29.55
N GLU A 590 8.32 -3.41 -28.33
CA GLU A 590 8.89 -4.50 -27.54
C GLU A 590 7.83 -5.50 -27.09
N GLU A 591 6.67 -5.02 -26.61
CA GLU A 591 5.54 -5.89 -26.24
C GLU A 591 4.97 -6.61 -27.45
N VAL A 592 4.81 -5.91 -28.59
CA VAL A 592 4.32 -6.52 -29.84
C VAL A 592 5.30 -7.56 -30.36
N ALA A 593 6.61 -7.31 -30.29
CA ALA A 593 7.62 -8.28 -30.67
C ALA A 593 7.64 -9.50 -29.76
N TYR A 594 7.37 -9.31 -28.45
CA TYR A 594 7.30 -10.39 -27.49
C TYR A 594 5.97 -11.16 -27.53
N GLY A 595 4.88 -10.51 -27.93
CA GLY A 595 3.53 -11.05 -27.98
C GLY A 595 2.71 -10.87 -26.70
N ARG A 596 3.20 -10.07 -25.73
CA ARG A 596 2.48 -9.77 -24.48
C ARG A 596 2.92 -8.43 -23.87
N SER A 597 2.05 -7.85 -23.05
CA SER A 597 2.34 -6.65 -22.29
C SER A 597 3.45 -6.88 -21.26
N LEU A 598 4.24 -5.84 -20.97
CA LEU A 598 5.37 -5.89 -20.06
C LEU A 598 5.13 -4.98 -18.85
N PRO A 599 5.55 -5.40 -17.63
CA PRO A 599 5.27 -4.63 -16.43
C PRO A 599 6.02 -3.30 -16.38
N LYS A 600 7.22 -3.23 -16.98
CA LYS A 600 8.09 -2.04 -17.01
C LYS A 600 8.47 -1.64 -18.44
N PRO A 601 7.56 -1.02 -19.22
CA PRO A 601 7.83 -0.62 -20.60
C PRO A 601 9.07 0.27 -20.82
N PRO A 602 9.47 1.19 -19.91
CA PRO A 602 10.70 1.99 -20.09
C PRO A 602 12.00 1.19 -20.04
N ILE A 603 11.98 0.03 -19.36
CA ILE A 603 13.12 -0.89 -19.21
C ILE A 603 12.62 -2.33 -19.43
N PRO A 604 12.24 -2.67 -20.67
CA PRO A 604 11.50 -3.90 -21.00
C PRO A 604 12.32 -5.19 -20.77
N ASP A 605 13.62 -5.07 -20.53
CA ASP A 605 14.55 -6.13 -20.14
C ASP A 605 14.77 -6.21 -18.61
N PHE A 606 13.97 -5.49 -17.81
CA PHE A 606 13.99 -5.58 -16.34
C PHE A 606 13.75 -7.01 -15.87
N PRO A 607 14.63 -7.58 -15.03
CA PRO A 607 14.54 -8.96 -14.62
C PRO A 607 13.43 -9.17 -13.61
N ILE A 608 12.40 -9.93 -14.00
CA ILE A 608 11.28 -10.22 -13.09
C ILE A 608 11.62 -11.34 -12.13
N ARG A 609 11.03 -11.25 -10.93
CA ARG A 609 11.15 -12.27 -9.90
C ARG A 609 9.90 -12.48 -9.09
N ALA A 610 9.76 -13.68 -8.54
CA ALA A 610 8.62 -14.08 -7.73
C ALA A 610 8.75 -13.52 -6.32
N TYR A 611 9.82 -13.90 -5.63
CA TYR A 611 10.13 -13.48 -4.28
C TYR A 611 11.46 -12.76 -4.25
N GLU A 612 11.48 -11.64 -3.56
CA GLU A 612 12.64 -10.80 -3.37
C GLU A 612 13.02 -10.75 -1.89
N TYR A 613 14.08 -11.46 -1.52
CA TYR A 613 14.66 -11.38 -0.19
C TYR A 613 15.19 -9.97 0.09
N TYR A 614 14.88 -9.43 1.27
CA TYR A 614 15.27 -8.08 1.61
C TYR A 614 15.25 -7.82 3.13
N ASP A 615 16.35 -7.27 3.64
CA ASP A 615 16.39 -6.62 4.96
C ASP A 615 16.04 -7.56 6.12
N TYR A 616 17.00 -8.44 6.45
CA TYR A 616 16.96 -9.46 7.52
C TYR A 616 16.11 -10.70 7.20
N ARG A 617 15.39 -11.26 8.19
CA ARG A 617 15.00 -12.68 8.20
C ARG A 617 13.68 -12.91 7.50
N ASP A 618 13.75 -13.14 6.20
CA ASP A 618 12.65 -13.65 5.38
C ASP A 618 12.63 -15.19 5.35
N GLU A 619 11.43 -15.75 5.32
CA GLU A 619 11.20 -17.20 5.23
C GLU A 619 10.19 -17.51 4.12
N VAL A 620 10.53 -18.46 3.26
CA VAL A 620 9.64 -18.96 2.20
C VAL A 620 9.39 -20.44 2.41
N VAL A 621 8.13 -20.84 2.58
CA VAL A 621 7.74 -22.20 2.97
C VAL A 621 6.65 -22.70 2.02
N ASN A 622 6.83 -23.91 1.47
CA ASN A 622 5.83 -24.60 0.64
C ASN A 622 5.26 -23.73 -0.50
N THR A 623 6.11 -22.99 -1.19
CA THR A 623 5.67 -22.06 -2.25
C THR A 623 5.98 -22.64 -3.63
N THR A 624 4.98 -22.63 -4.51
CA THR A 624 5.12 -23.07 -5.90
C THR A 624 5.39 -21.88 -6.81
N PHE A 625 6.45 -21.98 -7.62
CA PHE A 625 6.87 -20.97 -8.59
C PHE A 625 6.66 -21.49 -10.01
N VAL A 626 5.93 -20.73 -10.82
CA VAL A 626 5.51 -21.16 -12.17
C VAL A 626 5.95 -20.16 -13.24
N ASN A 627 6.45 -20.63 -14.39
CA ASN A 627 6.72 -19.83 -15.59
C ASN A 627 7.71 -18.65 -15.44
N PHE A 628 8.74 -18.78 -14.60
CA PHE A 628 9.88 -17.86 -14.60
C PHE A 628 10.94 -18.31 -15.62
N GLN A 629 10.69 -18.08 -16.91
CA GLN A 629 11.62 -18.43 -17.99
C GLN A 629 12.33 -17.20 -18.56
N ASP A 630 13.59 -17.37 -18.94
CA ASP A 630 14.29 -16.36 -19.73
C ASP A 630 13.66 -16.28 -21.13
N ASN A 631 13.72 -15.12 -21.74
CA ASN A 631 13.41 -14.93 -23.16
C ASN A 631 14.49 -14.08 -23.83
N ASP A 632 14.34 -13.81 -25.12
CA ASP A 632 15.32 -13.03 -25.91
C ASP A 632 15.48 -11.58 -25.43
N ARG A 633 14.52 -11.05 -24.66
CA ARG A 633 14.50 -9.68 -24.15
C ARG A 633 14.96 -9.57 -22.71
N ARG A 634 14.56 -10.51 -21.85
CA ARG A 634 14.58 -10.41 -20.39
C ARG A 634 15.07 -11.70 -19.75
N LYS A 635 15.86 -11.55 -18.69
CA LYS A 635 16.19 -12.62 -17.75
C LYS A 635 15.18 -12.68 -16.61
N THR A 636 14.95 -13.84 -16.03
CA THR A 636 14.00 -13.99 -14.91
C THR A 636 14.61 -14.82 -13.78
N GLY A 637 13.98 -14.92 -12.63
CA GLY A 637 14.33 -15.88 -11.59
C GLY A 637 13.21 -15.95 -10.57
N ALA A 638 12.81 -17.14 -10.14
CA ALA A 638 11.77 -17.24 -9.12
C ALA A 638 12.22 -16.54 -7.82
N LEU A 639 13.47 -16.73 -7.42
CA LEU A 639 14.07 -16.10 -6.25
C LEU A 639 15.16 -15.12 -6.66
N SER A 640 15.20 -13.98 -5.97
CA SER A 640 16.26 -12.97 -6.07
C SER A 640 16.39 -12.23 -4.74
N TRP A 641 17.30 -11.27 -4.70
CA TRP A 641 17.42 -10.27 -3.65
C TRP A 641 16.93 -8.90 -4.15
N LEU A 642 16.60 -7.97 -3.24
CA LEU A 642 16.38 -6.57 -3.63
C LEU A 642 17.60 -6.05 -4.35
N LEU A 643 17.40 -5.71 -5.63
CA LEU A 643 18.49 -5.45 -6.54
C LEU A 643 19.35 -4.30 -6.03
N PHE A 644 20.59 -4.66 -5.70
CA PHE A 644 21.68 -3.75 -5.35
C PHE A 644 21.47 -2.95 -4.07
N THR A 645 20.67 -3.49 -3.15
CA THR A 645 20.48 -2.89 -1.84
C THR A 645 21.74 -2.93 -0.96
N SER A 646 21.86 -1.94 -0.08
CA SER A 646 22.79 -1.96 1.05
C SER A 646 22.10 -2.02 2.43
N SER A 647 20.80 -2.34 2.48
CA SER A 647 20.08 -2.57 3.75
C SER A 647 20.62 -3.81 4.49
N GLY A 648 20.01 -4.19 5.61
CA GLY A 648 20.45 -5.34 6.38
C GLY A 648 20.48 -6.64 5.57
N VAL A 649 21.43 -7.52 5.90
CA VAL A 649 21.52 -8.87 5.34
C VAL A 649 21.97 -9.82 6.44
N THR A 650 21.38 -11.00 6.43
CA THR A 650 21.68 -12.14 7.31
C THR A 650 21.84 -13.39 6.44
N THR A 651 22.57 -14.39 6.92
CA THR A 651 22.59 -15.74 6.33
C THR A 651 21.42 -16.60 6.80
N ALA A 652 20.59 -16.09 7.73
CA ALA A 652 19.45 -16.80 8.33
C ALA A 652 18.11 -16.65 7.56
N SER A 653 18.13 -16.05 6.36
CA SER A 653 16.95 -16.05 5.48
C SER A 653 16.83 -17.41 4.81
N THR A 654 15.65 -18.03 4.90
CA THR A 654 15.48 -19.46 4.60
C THR A 654 14.48 -19.72 3.50
N ILE A 655 14.60 -20.92 2.93
CA ILE A 655 13.59 -21.53 2.07
C ILE A 655 13.48 -23.03 2.32
N GLU A 656 12.25 -23.55 2.29
CA GLU A 656 11.95 -24.99 2.30
C GLU A 656 10.65 -25.31 1.54
N GLY A 657 10.54 -26.55 1.06
CA GLY A 657 9.33 -27.04 0.38
C GLY A 657 9.00 -26.34 -0.93
N ALA A 658 9.96 -25.67 -1.57
CA ALA A 658 9.72 -24.96 -2.83
C ALA A 658 9.47 -25.93 -4.00
N GLU A 659 8.55 -25.56 -4.90
CA GLU A 659 8.32 -26.30 -6.15
C GLU A 659 8.51 -25.37 -7.35
N PHE A 660 9.17 -25.85 -8.42
CA PHE A 660 9.43 -25.08 -9.63
C PHE A 660 8.82 -25.75 -10.86
N VAL A 661 7.85 -25.10 -11.50
CA VAL A 661 7.19 -25.57 -12.71
C VAL A 661 7.52 -24.63 -13.86
N ASN A 662 8.34 -25.07 -14.82
CA ASN A 662 8.87 -24.20 -15.88
C ASN A 662 9.44 -22.90 -15.32
N ALA A 663 10.23 -22.98 -14.25
CA ALA A 663 10.79 -21.81 -13.59
C ALA A 663 12.29 -21.99 -13.38
N LYS A 664 13.07 -20.95 -13.71
CA LYS A 664 14.47 -20.84 -13.31
C LYS A 664 14.50 -20.47 -11.83
N PRO A 665 15.04 -21.32 -10.92
CA PRO A 665 14.86 -21.13 -9.49
C PRO A 665 15.44 -19.82 -8.96
N VAL A 666 16.65 -19.48 -9.39
CA VAL A 666 17.38 -18.31 -8.89
C VAL A 666 17.95 -17.53 -10.06
N TYR A 667 17.98 -16.20 -9.92
CA TYR A 667 18.81 -15.36 -10.76
C TYR A 667 19.20 -14.08 -10.03
N PHE A 668 20.50 -13.83 -9.95
CA PHE A 668 21.07 -12.58 -9.46
C PHE A 668 21.63 -11.76 -10.64
N PRO A 669 20.90 -10.76 -11.15
CA PRO A 669 21.41 -9.91 -12.23
C PRO A 669 22.75 -9.26 -11.88
N ASN A 670 23.60 -9.07 -12.89
CA ASN A 670 24.78 -8.24 -12.74
C ASN A 670 24.38 -6.82 -12.31
N ILE A 671 25.23 -6.15 -11.54
CA ILE A 671 24.93 -4.82 -11.02
C ILE A 671 24.81 -3.82 -12.16
N GLU A 672 23.58 -3.36 -12.39
CA GLU A 672 23.27 -2.41 -13.46
C GLU A 672 22.53 -1.20 -12.89
N PRO A 673 23.14 0.01 -12.90
CA PRO A 673 22.58 1.17 -12.21
C PRO A 673 21.14 1.55 -12.58
N ARG A 674 20.65 1.13 -13.76
CA ARG A 674 19.26 1.38 -14.18
C ARG A 674 18.22 0.50 -13.48
N PHE A 675 18.61 -0.66 -12.95
CA PHE A 675 17.69 -1.50 -12.17
C PHE A 675 17.71 -1.18 -10.68
N ASP A 676 18.72 -0.43 -10.22
CA ASP A 676 18.84 0.04 -8.84
C ASP A 676 17.68 0.98 -8.47
N ASN A 677 17.15 0.85 -7.26
CA ASN A 677 16.23 1.80 -6.64
C ASN A 677 16.72 2.30 -5.25
N ASP A 678 17.74 1.66 -4.67
CA ASP A 678 18.28 1.99 -3.34
C ASP A 678 19.44 3.01 -3.44
N ASN A 679 20.32 2.88 -4.46
CA ASN A 679 21.46 3.76 -4.72
C ASN A 679 22.49 3.83 -3.55
N ARG A 680 22.62 2.75 -2.75
CA ARG A 680 23.46 2.72 -1.53
C ARG A 680 24.74 1.88 -1.64
N GLY A 681 25.14 1.45 -2.83
CA GLY A 681 26.42 0.76 -3.07
C GLY A 681 26.37 -0.78 -3.12
N GLY A 682 25.20 -1.39 -2.88
CA GLY A 682 24.98 -2.83 -3.07
C GLY A 682 25.69 -3.74 -2.08
N VAL A 683 26.00 -3.30 -0.86
CA VAL A 683 26.77 -4.11 0.11
C VAL A 683 26.02 -5.39 0.48
N ALA A 684 24.72 -5.30 0.74
CA ALA A 684 23.92 -6.47 1.06
C ALA A 684 23.76 -7.39 -0.14
N TYR A 685 23.49 -6.84 -1.32
CA TYR A 685 23.41 -7.63 -2.55
C TYR A 685 24.71 -8.39 -2.85
N ARG A 686 25.88 -7.76 -2.70
CA ARG A 686 27.19 -8.41 -2.91
C ARG A 686 27.52 -9.47 -1.87
N THR A 687 26.79 -9.50 -0.76
CA THR A 687 27.02 -10.41 0.36
C THR A 687 25.76 -11.20 0.70
N LEU A 688 24.87 -11.38 -0.28
CA LEU A 688 23.61 -12.09 -0.11
C LEU A 688 23.84 -13.57 0.20
N SER A 689 22.87 -14.17 0.88
CA SER A 689 22.81 -15.61 1.12
C SER A 689 21.36 -16.04 1.32
N ILE A 690 20.95 -17.12 0.67
CA ILE A 690 19.66 -17.80 0.91
C ILE A 690 19.99 -19.21 1.41
N HIS A 691 19.46 -19.60 2.56
CA HIS A 691 19.66 -20.92 3.16
C HIS A 691 18.54 -21.87 2.74
N ASP A 692 18.88 -22.82 1.85
CA ASP A 692 17.99 -23.90 1.41
C ASP A 692 18.06 -25.04 2.42
N LEU A 693 17.02 -25.15 3.26
CA LEU A 693 17.02 -26.05 4.41
C LEU A 693 16.89 -27.51 4.00
N ASP A 694 16.07 -27.79 2.98
CA ASP A 694 15.69 -29.15 2.58
C ASP A 694 16.21 -29.55 1.19
N GLY A 695 16.84 -28.63 0.47
CA GLY A 695 17.36 -28.86 -0.87
C GLY A 695 16.29 -28.70 -1.94
N SER A 696 15.12 -28.12 -1.62
CA SER A 696 14.03 -27.93 -2.58
C SER A 696 14.37 -26.99 -3.74
N VAL A 697 15.36 -26.11 -3.56
CA VAL A 697 15.85 -25.20 -4.61
C VAL A 697 17.08 -25.74 -5.30
N THR A 698 18.04 -26.23 -4.51
CA THR A 698 19.40 -26.54 -4.95
C THR A 698 19.61 -28.02 -5.27
N GLY A 699 18.73 -28.90 -4.78
CA GLY A 699 18.95 -30.35 -4.75
C GLY A 699 19.88 -30.81 -3.62
N ILE A 700 20.39 -29.89 -2.80
CA ILE A 700 21.33 -30.15 -1.70
C ILE A 700 20.77 -29.55 -0.41
N ALA A 701 20.32 -30.41 0.50
CA ALA A 701 19.85 -29.96 1.81
C ALA A 701 20.95 -29.29 2.62
N ASP A 702 20.57 -28.32 3.45
CA ASP A 702 21.47 -27.52 4.29
C ASP A 702 22.59 -26.85 3.47
N SER A 703 22.17 -26.08 2.45
CA SER A 703 23.10 -25.39 1.55
C SER A 703 22.76 -23.91 1.39
N HIS A 704 23.77 -23.10 1.09
CA HIS A 704 23.64 -21.66 0.89
C HIS A 704 23.80 -21.29 -0.58
N ILE A 705 22.84 -20.52 -1.09
CA ILE A 705 22.87 -19.91 -2.42
C ILE A 705 23.45 -18.49 -2.28
N MET A 706 24.55 -18.22 -2.97
CA MET A 706 25.29 -16.96 -2.85
C MET A 706 25.65 -16.37 -4.22
N LEU A 707 25.97 -15.08 -4.26
CA LEU A 707 26.32 -14.39 -5.50
C LEU A 707 27.60 -14.96 -6.14
N HIS A 708 27.53 -15.20 -7.45
CA HIS A 708 28.64 -15.63 -8.30
C HIS A 708 28.48 -15.10 -9.73
N ASP A 709 28.63 -13.78 -9.90
CA ASP A 709 28.47 -13.07 -11.19
C ASP A 709 29.80 -12.87 -11.95
N GLY A 710 30.92 -13.34 -11.39
CA GLY A 710 32.27 -13.20 -11.93
C GLY A 710 33.04 -11.97 -11.45
N GLU A 711 32.36 -10.97 -10.86
CA GLU A 711 32.97 -9.73 -10.35
C GLU A 711 32.85 -9.63 -8.82
N ASN A 712 31.73 -10.08 -8.28
CA ASN A 712 31.27 -9.95 -6.90
C ASN A 712 31.06 -11.31 -6.25
N ASN A 713 31.84 -12.30 -6.67
CA ASN A 713 31.76 -13.66 -6.15
C ASN A 713 31.87 -13.66 -4.62
N SER A 714 30.99 -14.41 -3.96
CA SER A 714 31.03 -14.59 -2.51
C SER A 714 32.36 -15.20 -2.07
N VAL A 715 33.00 -14.59 -1.06
CA VAL A 715 34.26 -15.05 -0.44
C VAL A 715 34.12 -16.46 0.16
N ALA A 716 32.91 -16.88 0.50
CA ALA A 716 32.61 -18.23 0.98
C ALA A 716 32.73 -19.31 -0.10
N THR A 717 32.70 -18.94 -1.39
CA THR A 717 32.77 -19.87 -2.52
C THR A 717 34.18 -20.44 -2.72
N ASP A 718 34.29 -21.74 -2.99
CA ASP A 718 35.51 -22.39 -3.50
C ASP A 718 35.18 -23.60 -4.39
N ASP A 719 36.21 -24.36 -4.76
CA ASP A 719 36.13 -25.51 -5.67
C ASP A 719 35.22 -26.66 -5.18
N SER A 720 34.76 -26.62 -3.92
CA SER A 720 33.78 -27.60 -3.40
C SER A 720 32.32 -27.19 -3.60
N CYS A 721 32.06 -25.94 -4.01
CA CYS A 721 30.71 -25.44 -4.28
C CYS A 721 30.26 -25.76 -5.70
N GLU A 722 28.96 -25.95 -5.90
CA GLU A 722 28.38 -26.04 -7.24
C GLU A 722 28.16 -24.64 -7.81
N ILE A 723 28.73 -24.37 -8.99
CA ILE A 723 28.55 -23.10 -9.69
C ILE A 723 27.38 -23.24 -10.66
N HIS A 724 26.43 -22.32 -10.59
CA HIS A 724 25.27 -22.24 -11.48
C HIS A 724 25.35 -20.96 -12.32
N PRO A 725 26.04 -20.98 -13.49
CA PRO A 725 26.23 -19.78 -14.30
C PRO A 725 24.93 -19.12 -14.76
N SER A 726 23.87 -19.90 -15.01
CA SER A 726 22.55 -19.36 -15.41
C SER A 726 21.85 -18.57 -14.29
N TRP A 727 22.26 -18.79 -13.04
CA TRP A 727 21.71 -18.13 -11.86
C TRP A 727 22.57 -16.96 -11.40
N ASN A 728 23.81 -16.83 -11.93
CA ASN A 728 24.87 -16.02 -11.34
C ASN A 728 25.07 -16.36 -9.85
N ALA A 729 25.03 -17.65 -9.51
CA ALA A 729 25.06 -18.11 -8.14
C ALA A 729 26.02 -19.28 -7.92
N SER A 730 26.52 -19.40 -6.70
CA SER A 730 27.16 -20.60 -6.17
C SER A 730 26.29 -21.22 -5.08
N VAL A 731 26.32 -22.56 -5.01
CA VAL A 731 25.66 -23.35 -3.98
C VAL A 731 26.76 -24.04 -3.15
N CYS A 732 26.80 -23.74 -1.86
CA CYS A 732 27.82 -24.25 -0.96
C CYS A 732 27.16 -24.91 0.26
N THR A 733 27.60 -26.12 0.61
CA THR A 733 27.28 -26.74 1.91
C THR A 733 28.21 -26.25 3.01
N GLY A 734 27.79 -26.48 4.25
CA GLY A 734 28.56 -26.18 5.45
C GLY A 734 28.23 -24.80 6.00
N ASP A 735 28.79 -24.52 7.18
CA ASP A 735 28.43 -23.35 7.96
C ASP A 735 28.94 -22.04 7.31
N VAL A 736 27.98 -21.22 6.85
CA VAL A 736 28.22 -19.90 6.24
C VAL A 736 27.65 -18.82 7.15
N GLY A 737 28.54 -17.94 7.62
CA GLY A 737 28.16 -16.79 8.42
C GLY A 737 28.60 -15.45 7.81
N ARG A 738 28.58 -14.43 8.65
CA ARG A 738 28.97 -13.05 8.32
C ARG A 738 30.39 -12.76 8.78
N LEU A 739 31.10 -11.99 7.96
CA LEU A 739 32.43 -11.45 8.24
C LEU A 739 32.40 -9.93 8.24
N TYR A 740 32.94 -9.33 9.31
CA TYR A 740 33.13 -7.89 9.45
C TYR A 740 34.62 -7.56 9.59
N LEU A 741 35.05 -6.52 8.87
CA LEU A 741 36.47 -6.12 8.77
C LEU A 741 36.77 -4.73 9.38
N ALA A 742 35.87 -4.22 10.21
CA ALA A 742 36.02 -2.97 10.95
C ALA A 742 35.28 -3.02 12.29
N GLN A 743 35.65 -2.13 13.24
CA GLN A 743 34.94 -2.02 14.51
C GLN A 743 33.50 -1.56 14.28
N ARG A 744 32.52 -2.42 14.60
CA ARG A 744 31.12 -2.03 14.64
C ARG A 744 30.84 -1.30 15.96
N ASN A 745 30.93 0.03 15.95
CA ASN A 745 30.63 0.88 17.10
C ASN A 745 29.12 1.02 17.35
N GLY A 746 28.39 -0.07 17.61
CA GLY A 746 27.05 -0.12 18.24
C GLY A 746 25.94 0.84 17.76
N ARG A 747 26.12 1.59 16.67
CA ARG A 747 25.20 2.58 16.12
C ARG A 747 24.77 2.11 14.75
N ILE A 748 23.54 1.62 14.69
CA ILE A 748 22.80 1.45 13.45
C ILE A 748 22.40 2.86 13.01
N GLY A 749 22.94 3.33 11.89
CA GLY A 749 22.64 4.67 11.35
C GLY A 749 23.88 5.41 10.87
N ALA A 750 23.74 6.04 9.71
CA ALA A 750 24.75 6.76 8.96
C ALA A 750 25.56 7.78 9.80
N GLN A 751 26.72 7.38 10.29
CA GLN A 751 27.88 8.26 10.32
C GLN A 751 28.93 7.61 9.44
N THR A 752 29.28 8.29 8.35
CA THR A 752 30.46 7.96 7.55
C THR A 752 31.65 7.91 8.50
N ALA A 753 32.09 6.70 8.88
CA ALA A 753 33.44 6.52 9.36
C ALA A 753 34.38 7.16 8.32
N PRO A 754 35.49 7.80 8.74
CA PRO A 754 36.47 8.32 7.79
C PRO A 754 36.81 7.22 6.79
N ALA A 755 36.96 7.58 5.51
CA ALA A 755 37.27 6.61 4.46
C ALA A 755 38.51 5.80 4.86
N GLU A 756 38.30 4.56 5.28
CA GLU A 756 39.37 3.64 5.58
C GLU A 756 40.04 3.23 4.27
N GLN A 757 41.33 2.89 4.33
CA GLN A 757 42.01 2.35 3.16
C GLN A 757 41.30 1.07 2.67
N PRO A 758 41.32 0.78 1.36
CA PRO A 758 40.71 -0.43 0.82
C PRO A 758 41.20 -1.70 1.52
N ILE A 759 40.35 -2.72 1.54
CA ILE A 759 40.65 -4.04 2.05
C ILE A 759 40.17 -5.08 1.05
N ALA A 760 41.03 -6.04 0.76
CA ALA A 760 40.73 -7.20 -0.07
C ALA A 760 41.03 -8.48 0.70
N LEU A 761 40.36 -9.56 0.34
CA LEU A 761 40.59 -10.90 0.88
C LEU A 761 41.16 -11.77 -0.24
N VAL A 762 42.20 -12.54 0.03
CA VAL A 762 42.75 -13.52 -0.92
C VAL A 762 42.52 -14.92 -0.38
N ARG A 763 41.83 -15.75 -1.16
CA ARG A 763 41.55 -17.15 -0.84
C ARG A 763 41.74 -17.99 -2.09
N ASN A 764 42.46 -19.11 -1.98
CA ASN A 764 42.76 -20.02 -3.09
C ASN A 764 43.32 -19.34 -4.36
N GLY A 765 44.09 -18.26 -4.18
CA GLY A 765 44.68 -17.49 -5.29
C GLY A 765 43.72 -16.50 -5.97
N THR A 766 42.48 -16.39 -5.51
CA THR A 766 41.51 -15.38 -5.96
C THR A 766 41.47 -14.22 -4.98
N GLU A 767 41.56 -13.00 -5.50
CA GLU A 767 41.39 -11.76 -4.74
C GLU A 767 39.93 -11.29 -4.82
N PHE A 768 39.36 -10.97 -3.66
CA PHE A 768 37.99 -10.50 -3.49
C PHE A 768 38.00 -9.08 -2.95
N HIS A 769 37.40 -8.15 -3.69
CA HIS A 769 37.26 -6.77 -3.25
C HIS A 769 36.10 -6.62 -2.26
N ILE A 770 36.38 -6.08 -1.08
CA ILE A 770 35.36 -5.95 -0.03
C ILE A 770 34.75 -4.55 -0.03
N THR A 771 33.42 -4.50 -0.12
CA THR A 771 32.66 -3.25 -0.03
C THR A 771 31.98 -3.15 1.33
N GLY A 772 32.00 -1.98 1.96
CA GLY A 772 31.29 -1.75 3.22
C GLY A 772 31.81 -2.54 4.43
N ASN A 773 33.05 -3.03 4.38
CA ASN A 773 33.70 -3.83 5.44
C ASN A 773 32.92 -5.09 5.84
N GLN A 774 32.16 -5.66 4.90
CA GLN A 774 31.28 -6.81 5.12
C GLN A 774 31.47 -7.87 4.03
N SER A 775 31.39 -9.12 4.42
CA SER A 775 31.36 -10.27 3.51
C SER A 775 30.62 -11.45 4.13
N THR A 776 30.37 -12.49 3.33
CA THR A 776 30.05 -13.83 3.80
C THR A 776 31.36 -14.61 4.02
N VAL A 777 31.34 -15.58 4.92
CA VAL A 777 32.50 -16.45 5.16
C VAL A 777 32.05 -17.86 5.50
N ARG A 778 32.81 -18.86 5.05
CA ARG A 778 32.56 -20.27 5.37
C ARG A 778 33.49 -20.75 6.47
N ALA A 779 32.98 -21.55 7.40
CA ALA A 779 33.79 -22.20 8.42
C ALA A 779 34.90 -23.07 7.81
N GLY A 780 36.01 -23.19 8.53
CA GLY A 780 37.14 -24.03 8.13
C GLY A 780 38.06 -23.44 7.07
N THR A 781 38.01 -22.12 6.85
CA THR A 781 38.77 -21.44 5.79
C THR A 781 39.98 -20.68 6.31
N GLU A 782 41.05 -20.63 5.51
CA GLU A 782 42.21 -19.75 5.70
C GLU A 782 42.16 -18.64 4.64
N ILE A 783 42.30 -17.38 5.05
CA ILE A 783 42.12 -16.20 4.20
C ILE A 783 43.25 -15.22 4.44
N GLN A 784 43.88 -14.72 3.38
CA GLN A 784 44.85 -13.63 3.50
C GLN A 784 44.14 -12.28 3.42
N VAL A 785 44.50 -11.35 4.30
CA VAL A 785 43.97 -9.99 4.34
C VAL A 785 44.96 -9.02 3.69
N VAL A 786 44.55 -8.36 2.63
CA VAL A 786 45.37 -7.39 1.88
C VAL A 786 44.83 -5.98 2.14
N THR A 787 45.61 -5.15 2.84
CA THR A 787 45.20 -3.77 3.15
C THR A 787 46.37 -2.88 3.57
N GLU A 788 46.26 -1.58 3.32
CA GLU A 788 47.18 -0.54 3.84
C GLU A 788 46.78 -0.01 5.23
N ARG A 789 45.68 -0.51 5.80
CA ARG A 789 45.23 -0.14 7.14
C ARG A 789 46.32 -0.42 8.18
N GLN A 790 46.43 0.47 9.16
CA GLN A 790 47.31 0.28 10.32
C GLN A 790 46.70 -0.64 11.37
N GLU A 791 45.37 -0.71 11.41
CA GLU A 791 44.58 -1.53 12.32
C GLU A 791 43.43 -2.18 11.55
N VAL A 792 43.12 -3.43 11.85
CA VAL A 792 41.97 -4.18 11.31
C VAL A 792 41.27 -4.87 12.47
N SER A 793 39.93 -4.80 12.49
CA SER A 793 39.12 -5.61 13.39
C SER A 793 38.45 -6.71 12.59
N LEU A 794 38.67 -7.94 13.01
CA LEU A 794 38.08 -9.13 12.41
C LEU A 794 36.96 -9.59 13.32
N SER A 795 35.76 -9.81 12.78
CA SER A 795 34.65 -10.35 13.56
C SER A 795 33.78 -11.27 12.72
N VAL A 796 33.27 -12.34 13.34
CA VAL A 796 32.33 -13.27 12.73
C VAL A 796 31.06 -13.40 13.56
N SER A 797 29.95 -13.63 12.88
CA SER A 797 28.64 -13.92 13.47
C SER A 797 27.85 -14.85 12.56
N GLU A 798 26.72 -15.36 13.06
CA GLU A 798 25.80 -16.23 12.31
C GLU A 798 26.44 -17.57 11.91
N MET A 799 27.31 -18.09 12.77
CA MET A 799 28.05 -19.33 12.56
C MET A 799 27.81 -20.32 13.70
N ASP A 800 27.88 -21.61 13.42
CA ASP A 800 27.69 -22.66 14.41
C ASP A 800 28.76 -22.68 15.51
N GLN A 801 28.38 -23.20 16.68
CA GLN A 801 29.34 -23.42 17.76
C GLN A 801 30.47 -24.37 17.31
N GLY A 802 31.71 -23.93 17.51
CA GLY A 802 32.92 -24.66 17.12
C GLY A 802 33.46 -24.30 15.74
N SER A 803 32.72 -23.51 14.97
CA SER A 803 33.20 -22.98 13.69
C SER A 803 34.37 -22.03 13.86
N TRP A 804 35.23 -21.99 12.85
CA TRP A 804 36.45 -21.20 12.90
C TRP A 804 36.85 -20.67 11.52
N VAL A 805 37.58 -19.56 11.53
CA VAL A 805 38.22 -18.96 10.34
C VAL A 805 39.62 -18.50 10.73
N ILE A 806 40.60 -18.73 9.85
CA ILE A 806 41.98 -18.28 10.02
C ILE A 806 42.28 -17.15 9.04
N PHE A 807 42.93 -16.10 9.54
CA PHE A 807 43.36 -14.95 8.76
C PHE A 807 44.89 -14.83 8.78
N GLU A 808 45.50 -14.66 7.61
CA GLU A 808 46.88 -14.22 7.46
C GLU A 808 46.91 -12.70 7.24
N LEU A 809 47.65 -11.97 8.08
CA LEU A 809 47.81 -10.52 7.97
C LEU A 809 49.29 -10.15 7.77
N PRO A 810 49.75 -10.00 6.52
CA PRO A 810 51.14 -9.63 6.22
C PRO A 810 51.53 -8.29 6.84
N SER A 811 52.74 -8.22 7.41
CA SER A 811 53.28 -7.03 8.10
C SER A 811 52.53 -6.55 9.34
N PHE A 812 51.56 -7.32 9.85
CA PHE A 812 50.97 -7.08 11.17
C PHE A 812 51.80 -7.80 12.24
N ALA A 813 51.85 -7.23 13.45
CA ALA A 813 52.68 -7.77 14.54
C ALA A 813 51.95 -7.85 15.88
N ASN A 814 50.85 -7.11 16.06
CA ASN A 814 50.20 -6.93 17.34
C ASN A 814 48.74 -7.39 17.29
N ALA A 815 48.27 -8.03 18.37
CA ALA A 815 46.87 -8.36 18.60
C ALA A 815 46.43 -7.78 19.95
N VAL A 816 45.24 -7.18 19.98
CA VAL A 816 44.67 -6.52 21.18
C VAL A 816 44.10 -7.55 22.17
N SER A 817 43.68 -8.72 21.68
CA SER A 817 43.06 -9.80 22.45
C SER A 817 43.43 -11.18 21.89
N GLY A 818 42.85 -12.25 22.44
CA GLY A 818 43.09 -13.63 22.03
C GLY A 818 44.37 -14.25 22.62
N THR A 819 44.42 -15.58 22.61
CA THR A 819 45.54 -16.34 23.18
C THR A 819 46.68 -16.46 22.16
N GLN A 820 47.89 -16.03 22.55
CA GLN A 820 49.08 -16.24 21.73
C GLN A 820 49.45 -17.72 21.69
N GLN A 821 49.74 -18.23 20.50
CA GLN A 821 50.17 -19.60 20.25
C GLN A 821 51.64 -19.62 19.83
N ASP A 822 52.35 -20.72 20.12
CA ASP A 822 53.80 -20.82 19.86
C ASP A 822 54.14 -21.31 18.43
N SER A 823 53.13 -21.76 17.67
CA SER A 823 53.31 -22.23 16.29
C SER A 823 52.01 -22.20 15.49
N MET A 824 52.11 -22.24 14.16
CA MET A 824 50.95 -22.38 13.28
C MET A 824 50.15 -23.67 13.53
N ASN A 825 50.82 -24.77 13.89
CA ASN A 825 50.14 -26.00 14.27
C ASN A 825 49.36 -25.85 15.59
N ALA A 826 49.92 -25.13 16.56
CA ALA A 826 49.20 -24.81 17.80
C ALA A 826 47.98 -23.92 17.50
N LEU A 827 48.13 -22.91 16.62
CA LEU A 827 47.03 -22.05 16.18
C LEU A 827 45.89 -22.86 15.52
N ARG A 828 46.21 -23.73 14.55
CA ARG A 828 45.21 -24.56 13.87
C ARG A 828 44.44 -25.48 14.82
N ASN A 829 45.09 -25.96 15.88
CA ASN A 829 44.48 -26.83 16.89
C ASN A 829 43.82 -26.07 18.05
N ALA A 830 43.96 -24.74 18.13
CA ALA A 830 43.32 -23.95 19.17
C ALA A 830 41.79 -24.00 19.06
N ASN A 831 41.11 -24.11 20.20
CA ASN A 831 39.64 -24.15 20.32
C ASN A 831 39.06 -22.84 20.86
N GLU A 832 39.87 -21.79 20.91
CA GLU A 832 39.49 -20.44 21.30
C GLU A 832 40.14 -19.42 20.37
N THR A 833 39.59 -18.21 20.33
CA THR A 833 40.15 -17.13 19.51
C THR A 833 41.61 -16.85 19.91
N SER A 834 42.51 -17.02 18.93
CA SER A 834 43.96 -17.12 19.15
C SER A 834 44.74 -16.45 18.03
N TRP A 835 46.02 -16.19 18.26
CA TRP A 835 46.92 -15.64 17.24
C TRP A 835 48.35 -16.20 17.34
N PHE A 836 49.10 -16.16 16.24
CA PHE A 836 50.50 -16.56 16.15
C PHE A 836 51.28 -15.50 15.35
N SER A 837 52.38 -15.00 15.92
CA SER A 837 53.29 -14.09 15.22
C SER A 837 54.33 -14.90 14.45
N GLY A 838 54.17 -14.95 13.12
CA GLY A 838 55.16 -15.53 12.22
C GLY A 838 56.27 -14.53 11.85
N GLU A 839 57.19 -14.94 10.97
CA GLU A 839 58.32 -14.08 10.56
C GLU A 839 57.87 -12.82 9.81
N ASP A 840 56.89 -12.93 8.90
CA ASP A 840 56.45 -11.82 8.03
C ASP A 840 54.95 -11.48 8.13
N ALA A 841 54.20 -12.20 8.98
CA ALA A 841 52.75 -12.04 9.10
C ALA A 841 52.23 -12.42 10.50
N LEU A 842 51.14 -11.78 10.90
CA LEU A 842 50.32 -12.19 12.03
C LEU A 842 49.23 -13.14 11.54
N TRP A 843 49.13 -14.32 12.16
CA TRP A 843 48.08 -15.30 11.89
C TRP A 843 47.06 -15.26 13.00
N VAL A 844 45.78 -15.23 12.66
CA VAL A 844 44.68 -15.07 13.61
C VAL A 844 43.64 -16.13 13.37
N LYS A 845 43.25 -16.88 14.40
CA LYS A 845 42.14 -17.82 14.34
C LYS A 845 40.98 -17.26 15.16
N LEU A 846 39.87 -16.97 14.50
CA LEU A 846 38.59 -16.74 15.18
C LEU A 846 37.92 -18.10 15.42
N VAL A 847 37.45 -18.34 16.64
CA VAL A 847 36.69 -19.53 17.01
C VAL A 847 35.39 -19.13 17.68
N VAL A 848 34.29 -19.62 17.14
CA VAL A 848 32.93 -19.43 17.67
C VAL A 848 32.73 -20.35 18.86
N THR A 849 32.63 -19.79 20.06
CA THR A 849 32.52 -20.57 21.30
C THR A 849 31.07 -20.84 21.74
N GLU A 850 30.12 -20.06 21.22
CA GLU A 850 28.69 -20.14 21.53
C GLU A 850 27.89 -20.13 20.22
N ALA A 851 26.80 -20.89 20.16
CA ALA A 851 25.92 -20.91 19.00
C ALA A 851 25.23 -19.55 18.81
N PRO A 852 24.73 -19.23 17.61
CA PRO A 852 23.99 -17.99 17.37
C PRO A 852 22.77 -17.91 18.29
N VAL A 853 22.59 -16.78 18.96
CA VAL A 853 21.37 -16.50 19.71
C VAL A 853 20.28 -16.15 18.70
N MET A 854 19.18 -16.89 18.69
CA MET A 854 18.03 -16.59 17.83
C MET A 854 17.05 -15.66 18.55
N PRO A 855 16.51 -14.63 17.86
CA PRO A 855 16.78 -14.27 16.47
C PRO A 855 18.15 -13.61 16.28
N VAL A 856 18.74 -13.82 15.10
CA VAL A 856 20.04 -13.28 14.74
C VAL A 856 19.99 -11.75 14.74
N ARG A 857 20.78 -11.13 15.61
CA ARG A 857 20.90 -9.67 15.66
C ARG A 857 22.16 -9.20 14.93
N PRO A 858 22.11 -8.05 14.25
CA PRO A 858 23.25 -7.54 13.50
C PRO A 858 24.50 -7.31 14.36
N LEU A 859 24.34 -7.06 15.66
CA LEU A 859 25.43 -6.69 16.57
C LEU A 859 25.97 -7.87 17.39
N ASP A 860 25.37 -9.05 17.28
CA ASP A 860 25.73 -10.21 18.10
C ASP A 860 26.93 -10.94 17.48
N MET A 861 28.12 -10.34 17.68
CA MET A 861 29.39 -10.92 17.26
C MET A 861 29.74 -12.12 18.13
N GLN A 862 30.02 -13.27 17.52
CA GLN A 862 30.37 -14.50 18.25
C GLN A 862 31.87 -14.63 18.51
N ALA A 863 32.71 -14.08 17.62
CA ALA A 863 34.15 -14.02 17.82
C ALA A 863 34.71 -12.74 17.19
N ASN A 864 35.63 -12.07 17.88
CA ASN A 864 36.29 -10.86 17.38
C ASN A 864 37.71 -10.69 17.92
N ILE A 865 38.53 -9.97 17.15
CA ILE A 865 39.89 -9.58 17.52
C ILE A 865 40.32 -8.37 16.69
N THR A 866 41.01 -7.42 17.32
CA THR A 866 41.63 -6.27 16.64
C THR A 866 43.13 -6.49 16.57
N VAL A 867 43.72 -6.19 15.41
CA VAL A 867 45.15 -6.39 15.13
C VAL A 867 45.75 -5.14 14.50
N SER A 868 47.05 -4.90 14.73
CA SER A 868 47.76 -3.75 14.18
C SER A 868 49.16 -4.11 13.67
N ARG A 869 49.68 -3.23 12.80
CA ARG A 869 51.08 -3.22 12.34
C ARG A 869 52.06 -2.95 13.48
#